data_AF-A0A945S1E9-F1
#
_entry.id   AF-A0A945S1E9-F1
#
_cell.length_a   1.000
_cell.length_b   1.000
_cell.length_c   1.000
_cell.angle_alpha   90.00
_cell.angle_beta   90.00
_cell.angle_gamma   90.00
#
_symmetry.space_group_name_H-M   'P 1'
#
loop_
_entity.id
_entity.type
_entity.pdbx_description
1 polymer ?
#
loop_
_entity_poly.entity_id
_entity_poly.type
_entity_poly.pdbx_seq_one_letter_code
_entity_poly.pdbx_strand_id
1 'polypeptide(L)'
;MLKRTPLPCFILLAAMSLQALASQQVLEHIRRHRLSGGLIVQVGVDDPIALTSYARGNLIVQGLDMDPRKVDRGRKQILTEKRYGSVSLQRLYSPEELPYRSNLVRILIVKSGYGLTREEMLRVVTPGGQVFISNGDSWEQLTKQWPAEMDQWNHFLHGPDNNAVSNDELVEPPRHCEWTASPMWGRSHEITPSVIGVITAAGRLFYVEDLGPRGVVDSRLPEKWALTARDAQSGLLLWRKRIPSWTKGPVYWLRYNVNENLRMVADEKCLYVSIGPDRAVASFDAETGEEITRFADTAGTSQVLLKKPYLIGCSGNKLTVIDVEVSRTVWQKEHSTIPGQVAFDGRRIVMIDSGHLLAVDIKRGDVLWRYELANLGRDSGTDFRARKRMMGIRLVLHDEVVVIAFPGAKNSDYDIAAFDAQNGGFLWRQCSAKSQRLYFVSPRELFIVNGIVWASVSGVGFELKSGKKVHEMIVDSTGGHHHRCHNRKATVRYLMGSKRGIEYFSYTPGVAPVRNDWLRGACRVGVVPANGLTYVPPHACFCNPGVMLKGFHALAGKTSVYRPKPYAGNRVLAAERPYVDKGLKAGDGDWPMYRHDASRSGHAQTRLPATLRQKWKVAFAADISPPVIAGGSVFLAEKDSCLLHALDEASGRKQWSFVADGRIDSAPTWPDGYLYFGCRNGYVYCLDSEDGALVWKFLAAPSRCLITSYERTESVWPVHGSVLVQDGNVYCTAGRSTFLDGGISCWALDAKSGKTVLQNTFYDVQTEENKEHFTTHSINRGAHTDLLVSDGRYLYMGQNQLDLRLKPIRANLVSRAGQAEMPLHLGVSSGFLDTSLHNRSQWTYWRSWPGAHYATRAPKAGQILVFDDDRTYGIKIFDHLPANDERGQKPNKRPGVWPRMNLSRSPADSSEEGNVLFADANDNEPRKPGPFRELGGGFRTRLKPALWETIAAIRGKAMAVTRNCLVVAGSPSEFDTNDPLAKYEDRTQGVLMVIDKTDGKAILETPMDHPPVFDGVAAANGKLFIADVSNTISCWNE
;
A
#
# COMPACT_ATOMS: atom_id res chain seq x y z
N MET A 1 -13.00 -50.38 64.68
CA MET A 1 -14.08 -49.95 63.74
C MET A 1 -14.68 -48.66 64.26
N LEU A 2 -14.42 -47.51 63.65
CA LEU A 2 -15.15 -46.27 63.91
C LEU A 2 -15.24 -45.50 62.59
N LYS A 3 -16.48 -45.38 62.09
CA LYS A 3 -16.83 -44.93 60.74
C LYS A 3 -16.62 -43.42 60.58
N ARG A 4 -16.13 -43.07 59.39
CA ARG A 4 -15.84 -41.72 58.88
C ARG A 4 -17.10 -40.83 58.80
N THR A 5 -16.95 -39.57 59.18
CA THR A 5 -17.79 -38.42 58.77
C THR A 5 -16.91 -37.43 57.98
N PRO A 6 -17.42 -36.77 56.90
CA PRO A 6 -16.62 -35.93 56.03
C PRO A 6 -16.55 -34.47 56.51
N LEU A 7 -15.40 -33.81 56.32
CA LEU A 7 -15.19 -32.37 56.48
C LEU A 7 -15.94 -31.56 55.39
N PRO A 8 -16.50 -30.38 55.69
CA PRO A 8 -16.89 -29.42 54.68
C PRO A 8 -15.70 -28.51 54.27
N CYS A 9 -15.52 -28.37 52.95
CA CYS A 9 -14.59 -27.43 52.32
C CYS A 9 -15.00 -25.98 52.60
N PHE A 10 -14.04 -25.15 53.01
CA PHE A 10 -14.16 -23.69 52.96
C PHE A 10 -13.97 -23.20 51.53
N ILE A 11 -14.98 -22.50 51.00
CA ILE A 11 -14.88 -21.72 49.75
C ILE A 11 -14.25 -20.36 50.11
N LEU A 12 -13.05 -20.10 49.58
CA LEU A 12 -12.43 -18.78 49.56
C LEU A 12 -13.07 -17.93 48.44
N LEU A 13 -13.89 -16.95 48.81
CA LEU A 13 -14.34 -15.87 47.91
C LEU A 13 -13.21 -14.84 47.78
N ALA A 14 -12.50 -14.84 46.67
CA ALA A 14 -11.50 -13.82 46.36
C ALA A 14 -12.19 -12.53 45.87
N ALA A 15 -11.92 -11.40 46.52
CA ALA A 15 -12.35 -10.09 46.05
C ALA A 15 -11.61 -9.74 44.73
N MET A 16 -12.34 -9.69 43.61
CA MET A 16 -11.78 -9.26 42.32
C MET A 16 -11.58 -7.74 42.30
N SER A 17 -10.48 -7.26 41.74
CA SER A 17 -10.22 -5.82 41.59
C SER A 17 -11.14 -5.16 40.56
N LEU A 18 -11.38 -3.85 40.68
CA LEU A 18 -12.20 -3.09 39.74
C LEU A 18 -11.70 -3.16 38.28
N GLN A 19 -10.38 -3.25 38.06
CA GLN A 19 -9.82 -3.46 36.73
C GLN A 19 -10.06 -4.89 36.21
N ALA A 20 -10.14 -5.90 37.08
CA ALA A 20 -10.48 -7.26 36.68
C ALA A 20 -11.94 -7.35 36.19
N LEU A 21 -12.86 -6.64 36.86
CA LEU A 21 -14.26 -6.48 36.42
C LEU A 21 -14.37 -5.75 35.08
N ALA A 22 -13.61 -4.66 34.89
CA ALA A 22 -13.48 -3.93 33.61
C ALA A 22 -13.09 -4.86 32.46
N SER A 23 -12.02 -5.62 32.72
CA SER A 23 -11.44 -6.53 31.75
C SER A 23 -12.42 -7.62 31.39
N GLN A 24 -13.19 -8.11 32.36
CA GLN A 24 -14.21 -9.11 32.10
C GLN A 24 -15.34 -8.57 31.20
N GLN A 25 -15.88 -7.37 31.46
CA GLN A 25 -16.92 -6.78 30.60
C GLN A 25 -16.44 -6.56 29.16
N VAL A 26 -15.22 -6.04 28.99
CA VAL A 26 -14.61 -5.87 27.66
C VAL A 26 -14.40 -7.23 26.98
N LEU A 27 -13.88 -8.23 27.71
CA LEU A 27 -13.70 -9.58 27.17
C LEU A 27 -15.02 -10.21 26.75
N GLU A 28 -16.09 -10.03 27.53
CA GLU A 28 -17.46 -10.44 27.22
C GLU A 28 -18.00 -9.70 26.00
N HIS A 29 -17.77 -8.39 25.87
CA HIS A 29 -18.15 -7.61 24.69
C HIS A 29 -17.48 -8.15 23.43
N ILE A 30 -16.15 -8.35 23.48
CA ILE A 30 -15.38 -8.89 22.36
C ILE A 30 -15.87 -10.30 22.00
N ARG A 31 -16.20 -11.15 23.00
CA ARG A 31 -16.77 -12.50 22.75
C ARG A 31 -18.17 -12.42 22.13
N ARG A 32 -19.06 -11.58 22.68
CA ARG A 32 -20.44 -11.42 22.22
C ARG A 32 -20.51 -10.94 20.77
N HIS A 33 -19.63 -10.01 20.39
CA HIS A 33 -19.58 -9.44 19.04
C HIS A 33 -18.56 -10.13 18.14
N ARG A 34 -17.92 -11.20 18.61
CA ARG A 34 -16.93 -12.01 17.88
C ARG A 34 -15.85 -11.17 17.20
N LEU A 35 -15.40 -10.08 17.84
CA LEU A 35 -14.43 -9.17 17.21
C LEU A 35 -13.12 -9.90 16.98
N SER A 36 -12.68 -9.87 15.72
CA SER A 36 -11.50 -10.60 15.25
C SER A 36 -10.35 -9.68 14.85
N GLY A 37 -10.58 -8.37 14.76
CA GLY A 37 -9.58 -7.35 14.45
C GLY A 37 -10.00 -5.93 14.85
N GLY A 38 -9.06 -4.99 14.77
CA GLY A 38 -9.24 -3.59 15.18
C GLY A 38 -8.28 -3.16 16.30
N LEU A 39 -8.34 -1.88 16.67
CA LEU A 39 -7.50 -1.29 17.71
C LEU A 39 -8.29 -1.14 19.02
N ILE A 40 -7.75 -1.71 20.10
CA ILE A 40 -8.23 -1.52 21.47
C ILE A 40 -7.25 -0.62 22.20
N VAL A 41 -7.76 0.44 22.83
CA VAL A 41 -6.96 1.37 23.62
C VAL A 41 -7.45 1.39 25.06
N GLN A 42 -6.54 1.29 26.02
CA GLN A 42 -6.83 1.51 27.43
C GLN A 42 -6.04 2.68 27.99
N VAL A 43 -6.73 3.66 28.57
CA VAL A 43 -6.15 4.82 29.24
C VAL A 43 -6.23 4.63 30.77
N GLY A 44 -5.08 4.72 31.43
CA GLY A 44 -4.94 4.40 32.85
C GLY A 44 -4.80 2.90 33.07
N VAL A 45 -3.56 2.43 33.09
CA VAL A 45 -3.25 1.00 33.16
C VAL A 45 -2.64 0.68 34.53
N ASP A 46 -3.40 0.02 35.41
CA ASP A 46 -2.85 -0.42 36.72
C ASP A 46 -2.20 -1.81 36.61
N ASP A 47 -2.81 -2.74 35.86
CA ASP A 47 -2.26 -4.04 35.48
C ASP A 47 -1.96 -4.10 33.96
N PRO A 48 -0.67 -3.97 33.56
CA PRO A 48 -0.24 -4.11 32.16
C PRO A 48 -0.42 -5.51 31.57
N ILE A 49 -0.41 -6.56 32.40
CA ILE A 49 -0.58 -7.94 31.93
C ILE A 49 -2.01 -8.15 31.45
N ALA A 50 -3.01 -7.53 32.08
CA ALA A 50 -4.41 -7.58 31.66
C ALA A 50 -4.61 -7.16 30.18
N LEU A 51 -3.80 -6.23 29.66
CA LEU A 51 -3.85 -5.84 28.23
C LEU A 51 -3.63 -7.02 27.28
N THR A 52 -2.77 -7.98 27.68
CA THR A 52 -2.46 -9.16 26.86
C THR A 52 -3.67 -10.08 26.67
N SER A 53 -4.64 -10.03 27.59
CA SER A 53 -5.86 -10.85 27.51
C SER A 53 -6.81 -10.39 26.39
N TYR A 54 -6.72 -9.12 25.98
CA TYR A 54 -7.52 -8.58 24.88
C TYR A 54 -6.96 -8.98 23.52
N ALA A 55 -5.65 -9.26 23.43
CA ALA A 55 -4.95 -9.57 22.19
C ALA A 55 -5.29 -10.99 21.68
N ARG A 56 -6.21 -11.05 20.71
CA ARG A 56 -6.63 -12.25 19.99
C ARG A 56 -6.88 -11.95 18.52
N GLY A 57 -6.65 -12.94 17.65
CA GLY A 57 -6.79 -12.74 16.20
C GLY A 57 -5.91 -11.60 15.70
N ASN A 58 -6.51 -10.65 14.99
CA ASN A 58 -5.87 -9.45 14.45
C ASN A 58 -6.07 -8.20 15.33
N LEU A 59 -6.50 -8.35 16.59
CA LEU A 59 -6.65 -7.22 17.52
C LEU A 59 -5.29 -6.72 17.97
N ILE A 60 -5.10 -5.41 17.88
CA ILE A 60 -3.94 -4.68 18.42
C ILE A 60 -4.39 -4.00 19.70
N VAL A 61 -3.56 -4.06 20.75
CA VAL A 61 -3.87 -3.50 22.06
C VAL A 61 -2.83 -2.47 22.46
N GLN A 62 -3.27 -1.27 22.81
CA GLN A 62 -2.40 -0.19 23.26
C GLN A 62 -2.84 0.37 24.60
N GLY A 63 -1.98 0.25 25.60
CA GLY A 63 -2.10 0.95 26.88
C GLY A 63 -1.50 2.34 26.80
N LEU A 64 -2.13 3.30 27.48
CA LEU A 64 -1.67 4.68 27.64
C LEU A 64 -1.69 5.07 29.11
N ASP A 65 -0.58 5.60 29.62
CA ASP A 65 -0.50 6.13 30.99
C ASP A 65 0.41 7.38 31.04
N MET A 66 0.09 8.33 31.92
CA MET A 66 0.87 9.56 32.08
C MET A 66 2.14 9.34 32.90
N ASP A 67 2.17 8.34 33.79
CA ASP A 67 3.32 8.05 34.65
C ASP A 67 4.39 7.25 33.86
N PRO A 68 5.55 7.86 33.55
CA PRO A 68 6.61 7.17 32.80
C PRO A 68 7.13 5.93 33.55
N ARG A 69 7.14 5.92 34.89
CA ARG A 69 7.62 4.77 35.67
C ARG A 69 6.67 3.57 35.56
N LYS A 70 5.35 3.82 35.50
CA LYS A 70 4.36 2.77 35.22
C LYS A 70 4.54 2.22 33.81
N VAL A 71 4.73 3.11 32.83
CA VAL A 71 4.98 2.72 31.44
C VAL A 71 6.21 1.81 31.35
N ASP A 72 7.35 2.21 31.91
CA ASP A 72 8.59 1.44 31.81
C ASP A 72 8.51 0.08 32.51
N ARG A 73 7.87 0.00 33.69
CA ARG A 73 7.63 -1.28 34.37
C ARG A 73 6.69 -2.17 33.58
N GLY A 74 5.58 -1.63 33.08
CA GLY A 74 4.61 -2.40 32.32
C GLY A 74 5.17 -2.91 30.99
N ARG A 75 6.05 -2.16 30.34
CA ARG A 75 6.78 -2.63 29.15
C ARG A 75 7.62 -3.86 29.44
N LYS A 76 8.39 -3.83 30.53
CA LYS A 76 9.22 -4.98 30.97
C LYS A 76 8.34 -6.22 31.23
N GLN A 77 7.15 -6.04 31.82
CA GLN A 77 6.18 -7.13 32.02
C GLN A 77 5.58 -7.66 30.72
N ILE A 78 5.19 -6.81 29.78
CA ILE A 78 4.64 -7.27 28.49
C ILE A 78 5.71 -8.00 27.66
N LEU A 79 6.98 -7.61 27.78
CA LEU A 79 8.09 -8.28 27.10
C LEU A 79 8.31 -9.71 27.61
N THR A 80 8.09 -9.99 28.90
CA THR A 80 8.19 -11.37 29.41
C THR A 80 7.12 -12.28 28.81
N GLU A 81 5.97 -11.72 28.41
CA GLU A 81 4.89 -12.44 27.72
C GLU A 81 5.15 -12.64 26.21
N LYS A 82 6.26 -12.11 25.66
CA LYS A 82 6.61 -12.18 24.23
C LYS A 82 5.50 -11.69 23.29
N ARG A 83 4.72 -10.69 23.74
CA ARG A 83 3.60 -10.09 23.00
C ARG A 83 3.82 -8.63 22.59
N TYR A 84 4.98 -8.07 22.95
CA TYR A 84 5.29 -6.67 22.65
C TYR A 84 5.23 -6.38 21.15
N GLY A 85 4.62 -5.26 20.78
CA GLY A 85 4.30 -4.92 19.38
C GLY A 85 2.82 -5.10 19.07
N SER A 86 2.29 -6.33 19.26
CA SER A 86 0.84 -6.58 19.21
C SER A 86 0.10 -6.01 20.44
N VAL A 87 0.80 -5.99 21.57
CA VAL A 87 0.44 -5.30 22.80
C VAL A 87 1.53 -4.28 23.09
N SER A 88 1.17 -3.03 23.32
CA SER A 88 2.15 -1.99 23.69
C SER A 88 1.63 -1.14 24.83
N LEU A 89 2.55 -0.52 25.57
CA LEU A 89 2.25 0.46 26.60
C LEU A 89 3.06 1.72 26.30
N GLN A 90 2.42 2.86 26.19
CA GLN A 90 3.04 4.11 25.79
C GLN A 90 2.69 5.26 26.74
N ARG A 91 3.56 6.27 26.77
CA ARG A 91 3.34 7.47 27.56
C ARG A 91 2.26 8.34 26.92
N LEU A 92 1.24 8.70 27.70
CA LEU A 92 0.31 9.76 27.38
C LEU A 92 0.90 11.10 27.82
N TYR A 93 1.05 12.03 26.89
CA TYR A 93 1.67 13.34 27.15
C TYR A 93 0.67 14.44 27.45
N SER A 94 -0.62 14.23 27.16
CA SER A 94 -1.70 15.19 27.39
C SER A 94 -2.86 14.50 28.11
N PRO A 95 -3.40 15.07 29.20
CA PRO A 95 -4.59 14.54 29.86
C PRO A 95 -5.88 14.82 29.07
N GLU A 96 -5.85 15.75 28.12
CA GLU A 96 -7.02 16.25 27.38
C GLU A 96 -7.10 15.72 25.94
N GLU A 97 -5.99 15.19 25.39
CA GLU A 97 -5.90 14.82 23.98
C GLU A 97 -5.25 13.44 23.81
N LEU A 98 -5.92 12.57 23.08
CA LEU A 98 -5.44 11.27 22.68
C LEU A 98 -4.63 11.37 21.38
N PRO A 99 -3.50 10.64 21.26
CA PRO A 99 -2.56 10.80 20.16
C PRO A 99 -3.02 10.07 18.88
N TYR A 100 -4.30 10.04 18.57
CA TYR A 100 -4.85 9.30 17.43
C TYR A 100 -5.53 10.22 16.42
N ARG A 101 -5.52 9.82 15.16
CA ARG A 101 -6.43 10.35 14.14
C ARG A 101 -7.89 10.05 14.52
N SER A 102 -8.83 10.77 13.91
CA SER A 102 -10.25 10.47 14.09
C SER A 102 -10.56 9.06 13.59
N ASN A 103 -11.57 8.41 14.18
CA ASN A 103 -12.09 7.11 13.72
C ASN A 103 -11.06 5.97 13.66
N LEU A 104 -10.08 5.91 14.56
CA LEU A 104 -9.05 4.87 14.57
C LEU A 104 -9.35 3.72 15.54
N VAL A 105 -9.95 4.03 16.69
CA VAL A 105 -10.08 3.10 17.82
C VAL A 105 -11.41 2.37 17.74
N ARG A 106 -11.40 1.02 17.79
CA ARG A 106 -12.61 0.20 17.81
C ARG A 106 -13.25 0.20 19.20
N ILE A 107 -12.42 0.00 20.23
CA ILE A 107 -12.82 0.01 21.65
C ILE A 107 -11.85 0.90 22.43
N LEU A 108 -12.38 1.93 23.09
CA LEU A 108 -11.65 2.78 24.01
C LEU A 108 -12.09 2.48 25.45
N ILE A 109 -11.14 2.22 26.34
CA ILE A 109 -11.37 2.00 27.77
C ILE A 109 -10.69 3.14 28.51
N VAL A 110 -11.43 3.86 29.35
CA VAL A 110 -10.93 5.03 30.08
C VAL A 110 -11.20 4.86 31.57
N LYS A 111 -10.15 4.95 32.38
CA LYS A 111 -10.28 5.08 33.83
C LYS A 111 -10.71 6.51 34.19
N SER A 112 -11.70 6.69 35.05
CA SER A 112 -12.10 8.01 35.57
C SER A 112 -10.90 8.77 36.16
N GLY A 113 -10.89 10.09 36.01
CA GLY A 113 -9.82 10.96 36.52
C GLY A 113 -8.78 11.36 35.47
N TYR A 114 -8.87 10.84 34.25
CA TYR A 114 -8.20 11.42 33.08
C TYR A 114 -9.09 12.55 32.52
N GLY A 115 -8.49 13.71 32.18
CA GLY A 115 -9.21 14.91 31.72
C GLY A 115 -9.81 14.84 30.32
N LEU A 116 -10.16 13.64 29.84
CA LEU A 116 -10.68 13.41 28.50
C LEU A 116 -12.17 13.75 28.43
N THR A 117 -12.53 14.63 27.50
CA THR A 117 -13.93 14.98 27.26
C THR A 117 -14.64 13.87 26.48
N ARG A 118 -15.98 13.83 26.57
CA ARG A 118 -16.81 12.93 25.74
C ARG A 118 -16.58 13.14 24.25
N GLU A 119 -16.38 14.39 23.83
CA GLU A 119 -16.07 14.74 22.44
C GLU A 119 -14.75 14.12 21.98
N GLU A 120 -13.69 14.23 22.79
CA GLU A 120 -12.38 13.66 22.47
C GLU A 120 -12.43 12.12 22.41
N MET A 121 -13.12 11.49 23.35
CA MET A 121 -13.31 10.04 23.35
C MET A 121 -14.07 9.56 22.09
N LEU A 122 -15.14 10.25 21.71
CA LEU A 122 -15.91 9.93 20.49
C LEU A 122 -15.17 10.32 19.20
N ARG A 123 -14.26 11.30 19.23
CA ARG A 123 -13.44 11.69 18.07
C ARG A 123 -12.59 10.52 17.57
N VAL A 124 -11.87 9.86 18.48
CA VAL A 124 -10.92 8.79 18.13
C VAL A 124 -11.59 7.46 17.81
N VAL A 125 -12.80 7.21 18.32
CA VAL A 125 -13.49 5.95 18.10
C VAL A 125 -14.11 5.89 16.70
N THR A 126 -14.09 4.72 16.05
CA THR A 126 -14.73 4.48 14.74
C THR A 126 -16.24 4.67 14.84
N PRO A 127 -16.97 5.07 13.78
CA PRO A 127 -18.42 4.97 13.75
C PRO A 127 -18.88 3.54 14.09
N GLY A 128 -19.83 3.40 15.01
CA GLY A 128 -20.26 2.12 15.59
C GLY A 128 -19.31 1.53 16.66
N GLY A 129 -18.14 2.12 16.87
CA GLY A 129 -17.19 1.73 17.92
C GLY A 129 -17.65 2.21 19.30
N GLN A 130 -16.98 1.69 20.34
CA GLN A 130 -17.44 1.83 21.74
C GLN A 130 -16.42 2.46 22.66
N VAL A 131 -16.90 3.21 23.65
CA VAL A 131 -16.14 3.74 24.78
C VAL A 131 -16.69 3.14 26.06
N PHE A 132 -15.81 2.62 26.93
CA PHE A 132 -16.12 2.15 28.28
C PHE A 132 -15.41 3.05 29.29
N ILE A 133 -16.17 3.72 30.15
CA ILE A 133 -15.65 4.65 31.16
C ILE A 133 -15.85 4.03 32.54
N SER A 134 -14.75 3.81 33.27
CA SER A 134 -14.75 3.29 34.63
C SER A 134 -14.93 4.41 35.63
N ASN A 135 -15.97 4.37 36.48
CA ASN A 135 -16.19 5.33 37.56
C ASN A 135 -16.13 4.64 38.93
N GLY A 136 -15.06 3.86 39.18
CA GLY A 136 -15.00 3.00 40.37
C GLY A 136 -15.95 1.82 40.22
N ASP A 137 -17.04 1.79 40.98
CA ASP A 137 -17.99 0.67 41.05
C ASP A 137 -19.01 0.64 39.89
N SER A 138 -19.03 1.65 39.02
CA SER A 138 -19.98 1.76 37.90
C SER A 138 -19.28 2.01 36.56
N TRP A 139 -19.96 1.65 35.47
CA TRP A 139 -19.48 1.79 34.10
C TRP A 139 -20.47 2.55 33.23
N GLU A 140 -19.95 3.48 32.44
CA GLU A 140 -20.69 4.13 31.35
C GLU A 140 -20.20 3.59 30.01
N GLN A 141 -21.14 3.29 29.11
CA GLN A 141 -20.84 2.85 27.75
C GLN A 141 -21.38 3.85 26.74
N LEU A 142 -20.52 4.29 25.82
CA LEU A 142 -20.88 5.18 24.71
C LEU A 142 -20.68 4.46 23.38
N THR A 143 -21.50 4.78 22.39
CA THR A 143 -21.33 4.33 21.00
C THR A 143 -21.32 5.53 20.07
N LYS A 144 -20.32 5.61 19.18
CA LYS A 144 -20.26 6.66 18.17
C LYS A 144 -21.30 6.42 17.09
N GLN A 145 -22.15 7.40 16.84
CA GLN A 145 -23.14 7.34 15.77
C GLN A 145 -22.48 7.49 14.39
N TRP A 146 -23.12 6.90 13.38
CA TRP A 146 -22.72 7.08 11.99
C TRP A 146 -23.12 8.49 11.51
N PRO A 147 -22.20 9.31 10.96
CA PRO A 147 -22.55 10.64 10.44
C PRO A 147 -23.53 10.55 9.25
N ALA A 148 -24.50 11.45 9.18
CA ALA A 148 -25.54 11.41 8.14
C ALA A 148 -24.99 11.74 6.74
N GLU A 149 -23.92 12.53 6.71
CA GLU A 149 -23.18 12.99 5.52
C GLU A 149 -22.26 11.91 4.93
N MET A 150 -22.08 10.80 5.67
CA MET A 150 -21.16 9.72 5.35
C MET A 150 -21.88 8.57 4.66
N ASP A 151 -21.55 8.34 3.40
CA ASP A 151 -22.18 7.31 2.57
C ASP A 151 -21.26 6.09 2.41
N GLN A 152 -21.83 4.97 1.96
CA GLN A 152 -21.13 3.70 1.79
C GLN A 152 -21.16 3.27 0.32
N TRP A 153 -20.36 2.26 -0.04
CA TRP A 153 -20.22 1.79 -1.42
C TRP A 153 -20.45 0.29 -1.52
N ASN A 154 -21.69 -0.15 -1.30
CA ASN A 154 -21.99 -1.55 -1.07
C ASN A 154 -22.07 -2.43 -2.34
N HIS A 155 -22.07 -1.82 -3.52
CA HIS A 155 -21.88 -2.47 -4.82
C HIS A 155 -20.67 -1.86 -5.54
N PHE A 156 -20.06 -2.57 -6.49
CA PHE A 156 -18.95 -2.00 -7.26
C PHE A 156 -19.30 -0.69 -8.00
N LEU A 157 -20.55 -0.56 -8.46
CA LEU A 157 -21.10 0.66 -9.06
C LEU A 157 -21.97 1.45 -8.07
N HIS A 158 -21.56 1.49 -6.79
CA HIS A 158 -22.23 2.09 -5.64
C HIS A 158 -23.51 1.36 -5.24
N GLY A 159 -24.50 1.31 -6.13
CA GLY A 159 -25.81 0.73 -5.86
C GLY A 159 -26.28 -0.30 -6.89
N PRO A 160 -27.46 -0.88 -6.64
CA PRO A 160 -28.13 -1.81 -7.57
C PRO A 160 -28.64 -1.15 -8.86
N ASP A 161 -28.58 0.16 -8.89
CA ASP A 161 -29.12 1.06 -9.91
C ASP A 161 -28.07 1.35 -11.02
N ASN A 162 -26.85 0.82 -10.83
CA ASN A 162 -25.62 0.99 -11.63
C ASN A 162 -25.08 2.43 -11.68
N ASN A 163 -25.58 3.34 -10.85
CA ASN A 163 -25.12 4.71 -10.80
C ASN A 163 -23.89 4.84 -9.90
N ALA A 164 -22.69 4.88 -10.49
CA ALA A 164 -21.42 4.92 -9.73
C ALA A 164 -21.15 6.31 -9.10
N VAL A 165 -22.05 6.74 -8.22
CA VAL A 165 -22.12 8.05 -7.57
C VAL A 165 -22.36 7.83 -6.09
N SER A 166 -21.46 8.29 -5.24
CA SER A 166 -21.68 8.29 -3.79
C SER A 166 -22.43 9.55 -3.34
N ASN A 167 -23.32 9.38 -2.37
CA ASN A 167 -23.96 10.46 -1.64
C ASN A 167 -23.05 11.04 -0.52
N ASP A 168 -21.79 10.62 -0.45
CA ASP A 168 -20.86 11.08 0.57
C ASP A 168 -20.49 12.56 0.35
N GLU A 169 -20.80 13.38 1.35
CA GLU A 169 -20.48 14.82 1.34
C GLU A 169 -19.12 15.12 1.97
N LEU A 170 -18.52 14.17 2.67
CA LEU A 170 -17.25 14.31 3.39
C LEU A 170 -16.03 13.97 2.51
N VAL A 171 -16.24 13.24 1.41
CA VAL A 171 -15.20 12.95 0.42
C VAL A 171 -14.76 14.22 -0.32
N GLU A 172 -13.46 14.45 -0.32
CA GLU A 172 -12.79 15.64 -0.85
C GLU A 172 -11.46 15.26 -1.50
N PRO A 173 -10.84 16.16 -2.29
CA PRO A 173 -9.49 15.96 -2.80
C PRO A 173 -8.49 15.65 -1.66
N PRO A 174 -7.81 14.50 -1.69
CA PRO A 174 -6.92 14.02 -0.62
C PRO A 174 -5.83 15.00 -0.19
N ARG A 175 -5.71 15.21 1.12
CA ARG A 175 -4.62 15.97 1.77
C ARG A 175 -4.09 15.30 3.04
N HIS A 176 -4.76 14.26 3.53
CA HIS A 176 -4.40 13.54 4.75
C HIS A 176 -4.43 12.03 4.53
N CYS A 177 -3.47 11.33 5.13
CA CYS A 177 -3.44 9.88 5.17
C CYS A 177 -4.15 9.39 6.44
N GLU A 178 -5.20 8.59 6.29
CA GLU A 178 -5.89 7.97 7.43
C GLU A 178 -5.29 6.60 7.76
N TRP A 179 -4.96 5.82 6.74
CA TRP A 179 -4.22 4.57 6.90
C TRP A 179 -3.57 4.07 5.62
N THR A 180 -2.56 3.20 5.78
CA THR A 180 -1.89 2.48 4.69
C THR A 180 -1.75 0.99 5.00
N ALA A 181 -1.87 0.14 3.99
CA ALA A 181 -1.81 -1.32 4.13
C ALA A 181 -1.12 -2.01 2.95
N SER A 182 -0.81 -3.30 3.14
CA SER A 182 -0.28 -4.19 2.11
C SER A 182 -1.33 -4.56 1.05
N PRO A 183 -0.88 -4.99 -0.16
CA PRO A 183 0.51 -5.02 -0.62
C PRO A 183 1.02 -3.67 -1.12
N MET A 184 2.34 -3.45 -1.09
CA MET A 184 2.98 -2.22 -1.60
C MET A 184 2.77 -2.02 -3.11
N TRP A 185 2.81 -3.12 -3.88
CA TRP A 185 2.64 -3.13 -5.33
C TRP A 185 1.62 -4.20 -5.74
N GLY A 186 0.98 -4.00 -6.90
CA GLY A 186 0.25 -5.08 -7.58
C GLY A 186 1.20 -6.09 -8.25
N ARG A 187 0.69 -7.27 -8.62
CA ARG A 187 1.43 -8.32 -9.33
C ARG A 187 1.94 -7.82 -10.67
N SER A 188 1.04 -7.48 -11.58
CA SER A 188 1.43 -6.84 -12.83
C SER A 188 0.23 -6.16 -13.47
N HIS A 189 0.52 -5.23 -14.36
CA HIS A 189 -0.47 -4.62 -15.24
C HIS A 189 -0.85 -5.53 -16.43
N GLU A 190 -0.10 -6.61 -16.65
CA GLU A 190 -0.30 -7.57 -17.76
C GLU A 190 -1.30 -8.69 -17.44
N ILE A 191 -1.68 -8.84 -16.16
CA ILE A 191 -2.62 -9.85 -15.65
C ILE A 191 -3.73 -9.20 -14.82
N THR A 192 -4.64 -10.01 -14.27
CA THR A 192 -5.65 -9.59 -13.29
C THR A 192 -5.03 -8.70 -12.20
N PRO A 193 -5.67 -7.55 -11.86
CA PRO A 193 -5.21 -6.71 -10.76
C PRO A 193 -5.17 -7.46 -9.44
N SER A 194 -4.20 -7.13 -8.59
CA SER A 194 -4.05 -7.78 -7.27
C SER A 194 -5.17 -7.50 -6.29
N VAL A 195 -5.97 -6.46 -6.50
CA VAL A 195 -7.12 -6.12 -5.68
C VAL A 195 -8.27 -5.80 -6.63
N ILE A 196 -9.42 -6.44 -6.41
CA ILE A 196 -10.62 -6.36 -7.24
C ILE A 196 -11.89 -6.43 -6.39
N GLY A 197 -13.00 -5.90 -6.92
CA GLY A 197 -14.29 -5.92 -6.24
C GLY A 197 -14.31 -5.13 -4.93
N VAL A 198 -13.71 -3.94 -4.88
CA VAL A 198 -13.65 -3.14 -3.64
C VAL A 198 -15.02 -2.52 -3.34
N ILE A 199 -15.62 -2.86 -2.20
CA ILE A 199 -16.90 -2.34 -1.69
C ILE A 199 -16.83 -2.07 -0.19
N THR A 200 -17.77 -1.29 0.36
CA THR A 200 -17.88 -1.04 1.81
C THR A 200 -19.30 -1.21 2.33
N ALA A 201 -19.45 -1.77 3.52
CA ALA A 201 -20.72 -1.84 4.25
C ALA A 201 -20.50 -1.94 5.77
N ALA A 202 -21.33 -1.24 6.56
CA ALA A 202 -21.29 -1.12 8.01
C ALA A 202 -19.87 -0.96 8.58
N GLY A 203 -19.12 0.02 8.08
CA GLY A 203 -17.76 0.32 8.56
C GLY A 203 -16.71 -0.73 8.19
N ARG A 204 -17.01 -1.65 7.26
CA ARG A 204 -16.07 -2.66 6.75
C ARG A 204 -15.79 -2.47 5.27
N LEU A 205 -14.56 -2.73 4.87
CA LEU A 205 -14.06 -2.68 3.50
C LEU A 205 -13.79 -4.12 3.03
N PHE A 206 -14.53 -4.56 2.00
CA PHE A 206 -14.41 -5.89 1.43
C PHE A 206 -13.77 -5.84 0.05
N TYR A 207 -12.90 -6.80 -0.23
CA TYR A 207 -12.28 -6.95 -1.54
C TYR A 207 -11.73 -8.36 -1.72
N VAL A 208 -11.49 -8.73 -2.98
CA VAL A 208 -10.74 -9.93 -3.34
C VAL A 208 -9.33 -9.52 -3.69
N GLU A 209 -8.34 -10.27 -3.21
CA GLU A 209 -6.94 -10.02 -3.49
C GLU A 209 -6.16 -11.25 -3.95
N ASP A 210 -5.20 -11.04 -4.84
CA ASP A 210 -4.19 -12.03 -5.22
C ASP A 210 -2.88 -11.73 -4.47
N LEU A 211 -2.52 -12.65 -3.59
CA LEU A 211 -1.33 -12.60 -2.76
C LEU A 211 -0.07 -13.17 -3.43
N GLY A 212 -0.13 -13.51 -4.72
CA GLY A 212 1.01 -13.99 -5.48
C GLY A 212 2.15 -12.96 -5.63
N PRO A 213 3.32 -13.38 -6.15
CA PRO A 213 4.53 -12.56 -6.24
C PRO A 213 4.35 -11.23 -6.98
N ARG A 214 4.97 -10.16 -6.47
CA ARG A 214 4.82 -8.78 -6.96
C ARG A 214 5.75 -8.49 -8.13
N GLY A 215 5.27 -7.79 -9.15
CA GLY A 215 6.03 -7.50 -10.37
C GLY A 215 6.19 -8.66 -11.36
N VAL A 216 5.71 -9.87 -11.04
CA VAL A 216 5.99 -11.10 -11.82
C VAL A 216 4.81 -11.49 -12.73
N VAL A 217 5.10 -11.93 -13.96
CA VAL A 217 4.11 -12.27 -15.02
C VAL A 217 4.26 -13.73 -15.50
N ASP A 218 4.89 -14.59 -14.71
CA ASP A 218 5.12 -15.98 -15.07
C ASP A 218 3.84 -16.81 -14.87
N SER A 219 3.29 -17.39 -15.94
CA SER A 219 2.10 -18.25 -15.91
C SER A 219 2.27 -19.53 -15.08
N ARG A 220 3.50 -19.95 -14.84
CA ARG A 220 3.78 -21.13 -14.02
C ARG A 220 3.55 -20.86 -12.53
N LEU A 221 3.44 -19.59 -12.14
CA LEU A 221 3.17 -19.21 -10.76
C LEU A 221 1.67 -19.29 -10.45
N PRO A 222 1.26 -20.06 -9.43
CA PRO A 222 -0.13 -20.12 -9.03
C PRO A 222 -0.63 -18.78 -8.49
N GLU A 223 -1.89 -18.45 -8.77
CA GLU A 223 -2.59 -17.34 -8.13
C GLU A 223 -2.88 -17.69 -6.66
N LYS A 224 -2.84 -16.69 -5.76
CA LYS A 224 -3.12 -16.87 -4.32
C LYS A 224 -4.29 -16.01 -3.90
N TRP A 225 -5.48 -16.38 -4.36
CA TRP A 225 -6.69 -15.62 -4.11
C TRP A 225 -7.14 -15.67 -2.64
N ALA A 226 -7.59 -14.53 -2.13
CA ALA A 226 -8.25 -14.41 -0.85
C ALA A 226 -9.41 -13.42 -0.92
N LEU A 227 -10.46 -13.70 -0.15
CA LEU A 227 -11.51 -12.75 0.20
C LEU A 227 -11.13 -12.09 1.53
N THR A 228 -11.11 -10.75 1.55
CA THR A 228 -10.56 -9.99 2.67
C THR A 228 -11.54 -8.94 3.16
N ALA A 229 -11.62 -8.78 4.48
CA ALA A 229 -12.31 -7.68 5.15
C ALA A 229 -11.35 -6.88 6.05
N ARG A 230 -11.47 -5.57 5.97
CA ARG A 230 -10.77 -4.60 6.83
C ARG A 230 -11.78 -3.70 7.51
N ASP A 231 -11.39 -3.12 8.63
CA ASP A 231 -12.10 -1.96 9.17
C ASP A 231 -11.92 -0.78 8.19
N ALA A 232 -13.01 -0.14 7.78
CA ALA A 232 -13.00 0.84 6.69
C ALA A 232 -12.33 2.16 7.11
N GLN A 233 -12.32 2.48 8.40
CA GLN A 233 -11.81 3.74 8.94
C GLN A 233 -10.39 3.61 9.48
N SER A 234 -10.06 2.47 10.09
CA SER A 234 -8.71 2.19 10.62
C SER A 234 -7.88 1.30 9.71
N GLY A 235 -8.42 0.72 8.64
CA GLY A 235 -7.68 -0.13 7.70
C GLY A 235 -7.17 -1.45 8.27
N LEU A 236 -7.36 -1.74 9.56
CA LEU A 236 -6.88 -2.95 10.21
C LEU A 236 -7.58 -4.19 9.66
N LEU A 237 -6.81 -5.27 9.47
CA LEU A 237 -7.34 -6.53 9.01
C LEU A 237 -8.33 -7.12 10.01
N LEU A 238 -9.55 -7.42 9.57
CA LEU A 238 -10.54 -8.13 10.39
C LEU A 238 -10.36 -9.63 10.16
N TRP A 239 -10.52 -10.06 8.91
CA TRP A 239 -10.31 -11.44 8.50
C TRP A 239 -9.89 -11.53 7.04
N ARG A 240 -9.27 -12.65 6.69
CA ARG A 240 -8.85 -13.00 5.33
C ARG A 240 -9.06 -14.50 5.13
N LYS A 241 -9.82 -14.87 4.10
CA LYS A 241 -10.12 -16.26 3.76
C LYS A 241 -9.54 -16.60 2.40
N ARG A 242 -8.68 -17.62 2.33
CA ARG A 242 -8.20 -18.14 1.04
C ARG A 242 -9.38 -18.67 0.23
N ILE A 243 -9.37 -18.40 -1.06
CA ILE A 243 -10.36 -18.91 -2.00
C ILE A 243 -9.65 -19.66 -3.12
N PRO A 244 -10.25 -20.74 -3.66
CA PRO A 244 -9.56 -21.63 -4.59
C PRO A 244 -9.25 -20.94 -5.93
N SER A 245 -10.18 -20.12 -6.42
CA SER A 245 -9.98 -19.28 -7.59
C SER A 245 -10.99 -18.15 -7.62
N TRP A 246 -10.62 -17.02 -8.20
CA TRP A 246 -11.55 -15.95 -8.56
C TRP A 246 -11.91 -15.97 -10.05
N THR A 247 -10.99 -16.39 -10.90
CA THR A 247 -11.06 -16.37 -12.37
C THR A 247 -11.15 -17.79 -12.94
N LYS A 248 -11.39 -17.95 -14.25
CA LYS A 248 -11.31 -19.26 -14.94
C LYS A 248 -9.86 -19.62 -15.36
N GLY A 249 -8.86 -19.07 -14.67
CA GLY A 249 -7.43 -19.19 -15.01
C GLY A 249 -6.76 -17.82 -15.21
N PRO A 250 -5.43 -17.77 -15.44
CA PRO A 250 -4.70 -16.52 -15.55
C PRO A 250 -5.23 -15.68 -16.73
N VAL A 251 -5.81 -14.53 -16.40
CA VAL A 251 -6.45 -13.67 -17.39
C VAL A 251 -5.50 -12.53 -17.79
N TYR A 252 -4.88 -12.69 -18.95
CA TYR A 252 -4.00 -11.68 -19.52
C TYR A 252 -4.77 -10.45 -20.01
N TRP A 253 -4.07 -9.32 -20.04
CA TRP A 253 -4.61 -7.97 -20.25
C TRP A 253 -5.61 -7.82 -21.42
N LEU A 254 -5.42 -8.56 -22.52
CA LEU A 254 -6.28 -8.53 -23.71
C LEU A 254 -7.59 -9.34 -23.58
N ARG A 255 -7.74 -10.18 -22.55
CA ARG A 255 -8.89 -11.10 -22.38
C ARG A 255 -9.75 -10.81 -21.16
N TYR A 256 -9.36 -9.85 -20.32
CA TYR A 256 -10.01 -9.62 -19.05
C TYR A 256 -11.30 -8.82 -19.19
N ASN A 257 -12.33 -9.30 -18.49
CA ASN A 257 -13.68 -8.77 -18.49
C ASN A 257 -13.94 -7.98 -17.19
N VAL A 258 -14.49 -6.77 -17.27
CA VAL A 258 -14.77 -5.91 -16.09
C VAL A 258 -15.78 -6.55 -15.10
N ASN A 259 -16.50 -7.57 -15.56
CA ASN A 259 -17.56 -8.29 -14.87
C ASN A 259 -17.13 -8.91 -13.54
N GLU A 260 -15.86 -9.23 -13.35
CA GLU A 260 -15.39 -9.85 -12.11
C GLU A 260 -15.64 -8.99 -10.87
N ASN A 261 -15.68 -7.67 -11.02
CA ASN A 261 -15.97 -6.75 -9.92
C ASN A 261 -17.45 -6.75 -9.48
N LEU A 262 -18.36 -7.23 -10.33
CA LEU A 262 -19.81 -7.16 -10.11
C LEU A 262 -20.36 -8.35 -9.31
N ARG A 263 -19.51 -9.29 -8.88
CA ARG A 263 -19.92 -10.55 -8.22
C ARG A 263 -20.02 -10.46 -6.70
N MET A 264 -19.87 -9.26 -6.14
CA MET A 264 -19.83 -9.04 -4.70
C MET A 264 -20.63 -7.80 -4.31
N VAL A 265 -21.49 -7.97 -3.31
CA VAL A 265 -22.34 -6.91 -2.73
C VAL A 265 -22.47 -7.15 -1.23
N ALA A 266 -22.75 -6.12 -0.45
CA ALA A 266 -22.85 -6.25 1.00
C ALA A 266 -24.01 -5.45 1.60
N ASP A 267 -24.41 -5.84 2.81
CA ASP A 267 -25.27 -5.06 3.69
C ASP A 267 -24.64 -4.97 5.09
N GLU A 268 -25.42 -4.55 6.09
CA GLU A 268 -24.95 -4.36 7.47
C GLU A 268 -24.40 -5.63 8.15
N LYS A 269 -24.95 -6.79 7.79
CA LYS A 269 -24.67 -8.09 8.43
C LYS A 269 -24.00 -9.08 7.51
N CYS A 270 -24.25 -9.00 6.21
CA CYS A 270 -23.89 -10.03 5.26
C CYS A 270 -23.08 -9.48 4.08
N LEU A 271 -22.05 -10.23 3.70
CA LEU A 271 -21.38 -10.14 2.42
C LEU A 271 -21.96 -11.23 1.49
N TYR A 272 -22.43 -10.86 0.31
CA TYR A 272 -22.93 -11.79 -0.69
C TYR A 272 -21.95 -11.88 -1.85
N VAL A 273 -21.41 -13.08 -2.10
CA VAL A 273 -20.36 -13.27 -3.10
C VAL A 273 -20.42 -14.65 -3.75
N SER A 274 -20.14 -14.68 -5.05
CA SER A 274 -19.82 -15.91 -5.78
C SER A 274 -18.31 -16.16 -5.73
N ILE A 275 -17.87 -17.07 -4.85
CA ILE A 275 -16.44 -17.42 -4.69
C ILE A 275 -16.00 -18.34 -5.83
N GLY A 276 -15.69 -17.73 -6.97
CA GLY A 276 -15.23 -18.40 -8.18
C GLY A 276 -16.28 -18.34 -9.31
N PRO A 277 -15.85 -18.45 -10.56
CA PRO A 277 -16.64 -18.06 -11.73
C PRO A 277 -17.89 -18.91 -12.00
N ASP A 278 -17.93 -20.15 -11.53
CA ASP A 278 -19.05 -21.07 -11.77
C ASP A 278 -19.82 -21.40 -10.48
N ARG A 279 -19.45 -20.79 -9.35
CA ARG A 279 -20.06 -21.10 -8.05
C ARG A 279 -21.31 -20.26 -7.81
N ALA A 280 -22.24 -20.84 -7.06
CA ALA A 280 -23.41 -20.14 -6.59
C ALA A 280 -23.02 -19.03 -5.59
N VAL A 281 -23.82 -17.97 -5.57
CA VAL A 281 -23.72 -16.90 -4.57
C VAL A 281 -23.97 -17.49 -3.18
N ALA A 282 -23.15 -17.09 -2.22
CA ALA A 282 -23.35 -17.38 -0.81
C ALA A 282 -23.31 -16.10 0.01
N SER A 283 -24.04 -16.08 1.11
CA SER A 283 -23.94 -15.07 2.16
C SER A 283 -22.89 -15.48 3.18
N PHE A 284 -22.10 -14.50 3.63
CA PHE A 284 -21.08 -14.64 4.64
C PHE A 284 -21.35 -13.61 5.74
N ASP A 285 -21.15 -13.99 6.99
CA ASP A 285 -21.16 -13.05 8.11
C ASP A 285 -20.09 -11.96 7.88
N ALA A 286 -20.48 -10.71 7.92
CA ALA A 286 -19.59 -9.58 7.63
C ALA A 286 -18.44 -9.44 8.65
N GLU A 287 -18.64 -9.86 9.91
CA GLU A 287 -17.69 -9.72 11.01
C GLU A 287 -16.71 -10.89 11.09
N THR A 288 -17.13 -12.12 10.78
CA THR A 288 -16.30 -13.33 10.89
C THR A 288 -15.88 -13.92 9.53
N GLY A 289 -16.57 -13.54 8.47
CA GLY A 289 -16.46 -14.11 7.13
C GLY A 289 -16.98 -15.55 7.02
N GLU A 290 -17.63 -16.10 8.05
CA GLU A 290 -18.21 -17.45 8.02
C GLU A 290 -19.38 -17.53 7.05
N GLU A 291 -19.42 -18.60 6.24
CA GLU A 291 -20.54 -18.83 5.32
C GLU A 291 -21.80 -19.11 6.12
N ILE A 292 -22.88 -18.38 5.83
CA ILE A 292 -24.18 -18.54 6.49
C ILE A 292 -25.09 -19.40 5.62
N THR A 293 -25.24 -19.05 4.34
CA THR A 293 -26.18 -19.72 3.43
C THR A 293 -25.70 -19.63 2.00
N ARG A 294 -25.98 -20.66 1.20
CA ARG A 294 -25.66 -20.72 -0.22
C ARG A 294 -26.90 -20.89 -1.06
N PHE A 295 -27.03 -20.08 -2.12
CA PHE A 295 -28.22 -20.06 -2.95
C PHE A 295 -27.97 -20.85 -4.25
N ALA A 296 -28.17 -22.17 -4.22
CA ALA A 296 -27.77 -23.10 -5.29
C ALA A 296 -28.22 -22.65 -6.71
N ASP A 297 -29.40 -22.06 -6.84
CA ASP A 297 -29.98 -21.57 -8.09
C ASP A 297 -29.23 -20.38 -8.75
N THR A 298 -28.16 -19.90 -8.13
CA THR A 298 -27.34 -18.78 -8.64
C THR A 298 -25.99 -19.22 -9.18
N ALA A 299 -25.79 -20.51 -9.44
CA ALA A 299 -24.56 -21.01 -10.08
C ALA A 299 -24.27 -20.27 -11.40
N GLY A 300 -22.99 -19.96 -11.64
CA GLY A 300 -22.55 -19.19 -12.81
C GLY A 300 -22.87 -17.69 -12.77
N THR A 301 -23.26 -17.14 -11.61
CA THR A 301 -23.54 -15.70 -11.48
C THR A 301 -22.30 -14.85 -11.74
N SER A 302 -22.46 -13.89 -12.64
CA SER A 302 -21.44 -12.94 -13.10
C SER A 302 -21.72 -11.49 -12.69
N GLN A 303 -22.93 -11.21 -12.21
CA GLN A 303 -23.31 -9.97 -11.52
C GLN A 303 -24.31 -10.29 -10.39
N VAL A 304 -24.05 -9.74 -9.21
CA VAL A 304 -24.94 -9.79 -8.04
C VAL A 304 -25.47 -8.39 -7.78
N LEU A 305 -26.73 -8.31 -7.38
CA LEU A 305 -27.50 -7.09 -7.23
C LEU A 305 -28.35 -7.24 -5.96
N LEU A 306 -28.25 -6.31 -4.99
CA LEU A 306 -28.91 -6.41 -3.67
C LEU A 306 -29.65 -5.11 -3.27
N LYS A 307 -30.90 -5.29 -2.85
CA LYS A 307 -31.75 -4.31 -2.19
C LYS A 307 -32.82 -5.12 -1.46
N LYS A 308 -32.68 -5.21 -0.14
CA LYS A 308 -33.49 -6.10 0.67
C LYS A 308 -35.00 -5.88 0.46
N PRO A 309 -35.79 -6.96 0.41
CA PRO A 309 -35.40 -8.34 0.70
C PRO A 309 -34.81 -9.11 -0.51
N TYR A 310 -34.65 -8.47 -1.68
CA TYR A 310 -34.31 -9.18 -2.91
C TYR A 310 -32.81 -9.16 -3.25
N LEU A 311 -32.30 -10.32 -3.66
CA LEU A 311 -31.00 -10.49 -4.31
C LEU A 311 -31.21 -11.06 -5.71
N ILE A 312 -30.52 -10.50 -6.69
CA ILE A 312 -30.59 -10.94 -8.09
C ILE A 312 -29.22 -11.49 -8.49
N GLY A 313 -29.21 -12.74 -8.97
CA GLY A 313 -28.05 -13.36 -9.61
C GLY A 313 -28.22 -13.39 -11.13
N CYS A 314 -27.23 -12.84 -11.85
CA CYS A 314 -27.24 -12.79 -13.32
C CYS A 314 -26.17 -13.73 -13.91
N SER A 315 -26.55 -14.78 -14.64
CA SER A 315 -25.61 -15.77 -15.22
C SER A 315 -25.45 -15.70 -16.74
N GLY A 316 -25.78 -14.56 -17.36
CA GLY A 316 -25.56 -14.27 -18.79
C GLY A 316 -26.61 -14.86 -19.74
N ASN A 317 -27.30 -15.91 -19.33
CA ASN A 317 -28.47 -16.48 -20.02
C ASN A 317 -29.70 -16.62 -19.11
N LYS A 318 -29.59 -16.19 -17.85
CA LYS A 318 -30.61 -16.43 -16.83
C LYS A 318 -30.54 -15.37 -15.73
N LEU A 319 -31.71 -15.03 -15.19
CA LEU A 319 -31.86 -14.24 -13.98
C LEU A 319 -32.52 -15.10 -12.90
N THR A 320 -31.93 -15.06 -11.70
CA THR A 320 -32.46 -15.69 -10.49
C THR A 320 -32.76 -14.60 -9.48
N VAL A 321 -33.99 -14.53 -8.98
CA VAL A 321 -34.37 -13.64 -7.88
C VAL A 321 -34.57 -14.44 -6.62
N ILE A 322 -33.92 -14.01 -5.54
CA ILE A 322 -33.96 -14.65 -4.22
C ILE A 322 -34.49 -13.65 -3.22
N ASP A 323 -35.35 -14.12 -2.33
CA ASP A 323 -35.68 -13.44 -1.08
C ASP A 323 -34.66 -13.90 -0.04
N VAL A 324 -33.75 -13.00 0.35
CA VAL A 324 -32.64 -13.33 1.26
C VAL A 324 -33.07 -13.42 2.72
N GLU A 325 -34.25 -12.90 3.08
CA GLU A 325 -34.74 -12.95 4.47
C GLU A 325 -35.28 -14.35 4.82
N VAL A 326 -35.89 -15.02 3.84
CA VAL A 326 -36.37 -16.40 3.97
C VAL A 326 -35.53 -17.42 3.18
N SER A 327 -34.44 -16.96 2.55
CA SER A 327 -33.48 -17.78 1.79
C SER A 327 -34.11 -18.66 0.70
N ARG A 328 -35.08 -18.12 -0.05
CA ARG A 328 -35.80 -18.86 -1.10
C ARG A 328 -35.72 -18.16 -2.45
N THR A 329 -35.63 -18.94 -3.52
CA THR A 329 -35.80 -18.45 -4.89
C THR A 329 -37.25 -18.00 -5.07
N VAL A 330 -37.45 -16.74 -5.48
CA VAL A 330 -38.76 -16.18 -5.83
C VAL A 330 -39.17 -16.67 -7.21
N TRP A 331 -38.29 -16.49 -8.19
CA TRP A 331 -38.44 -17.02 -9.54
C TRP A 331 -37.09 -17.07 -10.26
N GLN A 332 -37.10 -17.78 -11.37
CA GLN A 332 -35.94 -17.98 -12.21
C GLN A 332 -36.37 -18.04 -13.68
N LYS A 333 -35.82 -17.17 -14.54
CA LYS A 333 -36.23 -17.08 -15.95
C LYS A 333 -35.03 -16.87 -16.87
N GLU A 334 -35.15 -17.35 -18.11
CA GLU A 334 -34.14 -17.18 -19.15
C GLU A 334 -34.12 -15.74 -19.66
N HIS A 335 -32.93 -15.14 -19.67
CA HIS A 335 -32.69 -13.78 -20.13
C HIS A 335 -31.24 -13.65 -20.61
N SER A 336 -31.01 -13.20 -21.85
CA SER A 336 -29.66 -13.06 -22.39
C SER A 336 -29.05 -11.71 -22.03
N THR A 337 -28.62 -11.59 -20.77
CA THR A 337 -28.07 -10.34 -20.22
C THR A 337 -26.55 -10.29 -20.29
N ILE A 338 -26.01 -9.07 -20.37
CA ILE A 338 -24.59 -8.81 -20.21
C ILE A 338 -24.37 -8.18 -18.84
N PRO A 339 -23.38 -8.62 -18.04
CA PRO A 339 -23.14 -8.02 -16.74
C PRO A 339 -22.84 -6.52 -16.83
N GLY A 340 -23.40 -5.75 -15.90
CA GLY A 340 -23.36 -4.28 -15.93
C GLY A 340 -24.42 -3.64 -16.84
N GLN A 341 -25.35 -4.43 -17.38
CA GLN A 341 -26.54 -3.98 -18.14
C GLN A 341 -27.85 -4.41 -17.49
N VAL A 342 -27.81 -4.78 -16.21
CA VAL A 342 -28.97 -5.09 -15.38
C VAL A 342 -28.93 -4.13 -14.20
N ALA A 343 -30.02 -3.42 -13.95
CA ALA A 343 -30.21 -2.52 -12.81
C ALA A 343 -31.57 -2.79 -12.16
N PHE A 344 -31.72 -2.47 -10.87
CA PHE A 344 -33.01 -2.64 -10.20
C PHE A 344 -33.23 -1.63 -9.08
N ASP A 345 -34.49 -1.24 -8.88
CA ASP A 345 -34.89 -0.23 -7.88
C ASP A 345 -35.64 -0.82 -6.68
N GLY A 346 -35.80 -2.14 -6.64
CA GLY A 346 -36.56 -2.88 -5.62
C GLY A 346 -38.02 -3.20 -5.99
N ARG A 347 -38.53 -2.65 -7.10
CA ARG A 347 -39.86 -2.98 -7.66
C ARG A 347 -39.76 -3.65 -9.02
N ARG A 348 -38.78 -3.23 -9.83
CA ARG A 348 -38.56 -3.75 -11.19
C ARG A 348 -37.07 -3.98 -11.45
N ILE A 349 -36.80 -4.90 -12.36
CA ILE A 349 -35.48 -5.13 -12.94
C ILE A 349 -35.49 -4.56 -14.35
N VAL A 350 -34.60 -3.64 -14.65
CA VAL A 350 -34.40 -3.08 -15.99
C VAL A 350 -33.13 -3.66 -16.58
N MET A 351 -33.21 -4.17 -17.81
CA MET A 351 -32.10 -4.85 -18.44
C MET A 351 -32.05 -4.67 -19.95
N ILE A 352 -30.89 -4.97 -20.52
CA ILE A 352 -30.74 -5.20 -21.95
C ILE A 352 -30.71 -6.70 -22.22
N ASP A 353 -31.64 -7.15 -23.08
CA ASP A 353 -31.78 -8.54 -23.48
C ASP A 353 -32.04 -8.62 -24.98
N SER A 354 -31.15 -9.30 -25.71
CA SER A 354 -31.37 -9.66 -27.12
C SER A 354 -31.81 -8.49 -28.01
N GLY A 355 -31.19 -7.31 -27.85
CA GLY A 355 -31.50 -6.10 -28.63
C GLY A 355 -32.68 -5.26 -28.11
N HIS A 356 -33.20 -5.58 -26.92
CA HIS A 356 -34.29 -4.84 -26.29
C HIS A 356 -33.84 -4.24 -24.97
N LEU A 357 -34.34 -3.04 -24.68
CA LEU A 357 -34.39 -2.51 -23.32
C LEU A 357 -35.74 -2.94 -22.73
N LEU A 358 -35.74 -3.60 -21.60
CA LEU A 358 -36.98 -4.11 -21.00
C LEU A 358 -36.97 -3.99 -19.49
N ALA A 359 -38.17 -3.89 -18.91
CA ALA A 359 -38.38 -4.01 -17.46
C ALA A 359 -39.24 -5.22 -17.15
N VAL A 360 -38.90 -5.91 -16.06
CA VAL A 360 -39.70 -7.00 -15.50
C VAL A 360 -40.05 -6.73 -14.04
N ASP A 361 -41.20 -7.23 -13.61
CA ASP A 361 -41.65 -7.17 -12.22
C ASP A 361 -40.75 -8.02 -11.31
N ILE A 362 -40.32 -7.48 -10.17
CA ILE A 362 -39.42 -8.20 -9.25
C ILE A 362 -40.07 -9.43 -8.61
N LYS A 363 -41.40 -9.46 -8.45
CA LYS A 363 -42.11 -10.54 -7.73
C LYS A 363 -42.53 -11.68 -8.65
N ARG A 364 -42.91 -11.38 -9.89
CA ARG A 364 -43.44 -12.36 -10.86
C ARG A 364 -42.49 -12.63 -12.02
N GLY A 365 -41.57 -11.71 -12.31
CA GLY A 365 -40.71 -11.76 -13.50
C GLY A 365 -41.49 -11.53 -14.79
N ASP A 366 -42.66 -10.92 -14.73
CA ASP A 366 -43.48 -10.60 -15.91
C ASP A 366 -42.94 -9.34 -16.57
N VAL A 367 -42.94 -9.28 -17.91
CA VAL A 367 -42.51 -8.10 -18.65
C VAL A 367 -43.51 -6.97 -18.40
N LEU A 368 -43.03 -5.86 -17.84
CA LEU A 368 -43.80 -4.64 -17.61
C LEU A 368 -43.87 -3.81 -18.90
N TRP A 369 -42.73 -3.66 -19.57
CA TRP A 369 -42.62 -2.96 -20.84
C TRP A 369 -41.35 -3.40 -21.59
N ARG A 370 -41.33 -3.12 -22.90
CA ARG A 370 -40.21 -3.43 -23.80
C ARG A 370 -40.05 -2.32 -24.83
N TYR A 371 -38.80 -1.93 -25.06
CA TYR A 371 -38.40 -0.98 -26.09
C TYR A 371 -37.39 -1.63 -27.05
N GLU A 372 -37.62 -1.50 -28.36
CA GLU A 372 -36.74 -2.03 -29.40
C GLU A 372 -35.57 -1.08 -29.67
N LEU A 373 -34.33 -1.49 -29.29
CA LEU A 373 -33.15 -0.62 -29.43
C LEU A 373 -32.84 -0.26 -30.88
N ALA A 374 -33.27 -1.07 -31.85
CA ALA A 374 -33.14 -0.76 -33.27
C ALA A 374 -33.82 0.57 -33.66
N ASN A 375 -34.82 1.03 -32.90
CA ASN A 375 -35.46 2.33 -33.11
C ASN A 375 -34.51 3.51 -32.82
N LEU A 376 -33.50 3.33 -31.96
CA LEU A 376 -32.41 4.32 -31.80
C LEU A 376 -31.41 4.26 -32.97
N GLY A 377 -31.27 3.08 -33.59
CA GLY A 377 -30.34 2.77 -34.68
C GLY A 377 -30.62 3.53 -35.97
N ARG A 378 -31.91 3.72 -36.31
CA ARG A 378 -32.35 4.38 -37.56
C ARG A 378 -31.78 5.80 -37.70
N ASP A 379 -31.65 6.51 -36.58
CA ASP A 379 -31.15 7.89 -36.53
C ASP A 379 -29.71 8.00 -36.01
N SER A 380 -29.06 6.89 -35.64
CA SER A 380 -27.68 6.87 -35.08
C SER A 380 -26.67 6.13 -35.95
N GLY A 381 -27.09 5.37 -36.96
CA GLY A 381 -26.18 4.51 -37.75
C GLY A 381 -25.61 3.32 -36.95
N THR A 382 -26.16 3.03 -35.76
CA THR A 382 -25.69 1.95 -34.89
C THR A 382 -26.42 0.65 -35.16
N ASP A 383 -25.66 -0.38 -35.55
CA ASP A 383 -26.18 -1.75 -35.66
C ASP A 383 -26.29 -2.43 -34.29
N PHE A 384 -27.51 -2.48 -33.75
CA PHE A 384 -27.85 -3.18 -32.51
C PHE A 384 -28.02 -4.69 -32.66
N ARG A 385 -27.95 -5.25 -33.87
CA ARG A 385 -27.98 -6.71 -34.10
C ARG A 385 -26.60 -7.35 -33.90
N ALA A 386 -25.52 -6.57 -34.02
CA ALA A 386 -24.17 -7.03 -33.76
C ALA A 386 -23.87 -7.14 -32.25
N ARG A 387 -23.74 -8.36 -31.73
CA ARG A 387 -23.39 -8.65 -30.32
C ARG A 387 -22.16 -7.88 -29.81
N LYS A 388 -21.15 -7.65 -30.66
CA LYS A 388 -19.97 -6.84 -30.33
C LYS A 388 -20.29 -5.38 -30.00
N ARG A 389 -21.33 -4.79 -30.60
CA ARG A 389 -21.78 -3.41 -30.33
C ARG A 389 -22.62 -3.35 -29.06
N MET A 390 -23.42 -4.39 -28.77
CA MET A 390 -24.18 -4.51 -27.51
C MET A 390 -23.29 -4.60 -26.27
N MET A 391 -22.09 -5.19 -26.35
CA MET A 391 -21.17 -5.36 -25.20
C MET A 391 -20.70 -4.07 -24.51
N GLY A 392 -20.92 -2.89 -25.09
CA GLY A 392 -20.61 -1.66 -24.39
C GLY A 392 -21.79 -0.70 -24.31
N ILE A 393 -22.99 -1.22 -24.15
CA ILE A 393 -24.05 -0.37 -23.62
C ILE A 393 -23.84 -0.26 -22.11
N ARG A 394 -23.97 0.94 -21.55
CA ARG A 394 -24.17 1.16 -20.11
C ARG A 394 -25.63 1.44 -19.86
N LEU A 395 -26.13 1.01 -18.72
CA LEU A 395 -27.49 1.23 -18.27
C LEU A 395 -27.46 1.69 -16.82
N VAL A 396 -28.11 2.81 -16.55
CA VAL A 396 -28.36 3.35 -15.21
C VAL A 396 -29.86 3.54 -15.03
N LEU A 397 -30.40 3.12 -13.89
CA LEU A 397 -31.78 3.35 -13.48
C LEU A 397 -31.74 4.33 -12.31
N HIS A 398 -32.27 5.54 -12.42
CA HIS A 398 -32.21 6.51 -11.32
C HIS A 398 -33.41 7.47 -11.40
N ASP A 399 -34.03 7.79 -10.26
CA ASP A 399 -35.15 8.72 -10.15
C ASP A 399 -36.26 8.51 -11.21
N GLU A 400 -36.76 7.28 -11.35
CA GLU A 400 -37.79 6.89 -12.33
C GLU A 400 -37.38 7.03 -13.81
N VAL A 401 -36.08 7.19 -14.11
CA VAL A 401 -35.56 7.30 -15.47
C VAL A 401 -34.53 6.22 -15.73
N VAL A 402 -34.61 5.60 -16.91
CA VAL A 402 -33.58 4.69 -17.41
C VAL A 402 -32.74 5.46 -18.42
N VAL A 403 -31.44 5.56 -18.17
CA VAL A 403 -30.50 6.19 -19.11
C VAL A 403 -29.53 5.14 -19.61
N ILE A 404 -29.34 5.10 -20.93
CA ILE A 404 -28.35 4.24 -21.56
C ILE A 404 -27.32 5.05 -22.34
N ALA A 405 -26.08 4.58 -22.32
CA ALA A 405 -25.01 5.09 -23.17
C ALA A 405 -24.55 4.00 -24.14
N PHE A 406 -24.49 4.28 -25.44
CA PHE A 406 -24.26 3.28 -26.49
C PHE A 406 -23.41 3.83 -27.65
N PRO A 407 -22.76 2.98 -28.48
CA PRO A 407 -22.02 3.43 -29.66
C PRO A 407 -22.85 4.27 -30.61
N GLY A 408 -22.26 5.34 -31.16
CA GLY A 408 -22.82 6.08 -32.30
C GLY A 408 -22.35 5.55 -33.66
N ALA A 409 -22.66 6.29 -34.74
CA ALA A 409 -22.36 5.93 -36.14
C ALA A 409 -20.87 5.64 -36.41
N LYS A 410 -19.98 6.42 -35.77
CA LYS A 410 -18.52 6.26 -35.89
C LYS A 410 -18.00 5.48 -34.68
N ASN A 411 -17.00 4.63 -34.88
CA ASN A 411 -16.37 3.82 -33.81
C ASN A 411 -15.80 4.66 -32.63
N SER A 412 -15.69 5.98 -32.77
CA SER A 412 -15.22 6.93 -31.74
C SER A 412 -16.33 7.68 -30.99
N ASP A 413 -17.58 7.61 -31.43
CA ASP A 413 -18.66 8.46 -30.93
C ASP A 413 -19.63 7.65 -30.05
N TYR A 414 -20.26 8.30 -29.07
CA TYR A 414 -21.22 7.67 -28.16
C TYR A 414 -22.49 8.52 -28.05
N ASP A 415 -23.64 7.87 -28.04
CA ASP A 415 -24.92 8.51 -27.81
C ASP A 415 -25.46 8.13 -26.42
N ILE A 416 -26.28 9.01 -25.87
CA ILE A 416 -27.06 8.75 -24.67
C ILE A 416 -28.55 8.90 -24.97
N ALA A 417 -29.36 8.05 -24.37
CA ALA A 417 -30.82 8.13 -24.46
C ALA A 417 -31.45 7.86 -23.10
N ALA A 418 -32.55 8.55 -22.83
CA ALA A 418 -33.32 8.40 -21.60
C ALA A 418 -34.74 7.91 -21.90
N PHE A 419 -35.27 7.11 -20.97
CA PHE A 419 -36.58 6.48 -21.03
C PHE A 419 -37.28 6.62 -19.69
N ASP A 420 -38.59 6.77 -19.71
CA ASP A 420 -39.42 6.67 -18.52
C ASP A 420 -39.36 5.23 -17.99
N ALA A 421 -39.00 5.06 -16.72
CA ALA A 421 -38.85 3.72 -16.15
C ALA A 421 -40.20 3.02 -15.92
N GLN A 422 -41.32 3.75 -15.83
CA GLN A 422 -42.64 3.20 -15.54
C GLN A 422 -43.25 2.52 -16.75
N ASN A 423 -43.12 3.13 -17.93
CA ASN A 423 -43.75 2.63 -19.16
C ASN A 423 -42.77 2.35 -20.31
N GLY A 424 -41.48 2.64 -20.16
CA GLY A 424 -40.47 2.45 -21.20
C GLY A 424 -40.51 3.48 -22.32
N GLY A 425 -41.29 4.56 -22.14
CA GLY A 425 -41.46 5.63 -23.11
C GLY A 425 -40.16 6.39 -23.34
N PHE A 426 -39.83 6.63 -24.60
CA PHE A 426 -38.66 7.44 -24.97
C PHE A 426 -38.83 8.89 -24.49
N LEU A 427 -37.83 9.43 -23.80
CA LEU A 427 -37.83 10.81 -23.33
C LEU A 427 -37.01 11.70 -24.26
N TRP A 428 -35.72 11.37 -24.43
CA TRP A 428 -34.79 12.18 -25.21
C TRP A 428 -33.53 11.40 -25.59
N ARG A 429 -32.78 11.94 -26.55
CA ARG A 429 -31.47 11.46 -26.99
C ARG A 429 -30.53 12.63 -27.19
N GLN A 430 -29.26 12.45 -26.85
CA GLN A 430 -28.18 13.39 -27.13
C GLN A 430 -26.96 12.67 -27.69
N CYS A 431 -26.24 13.33 -28.59
CA CYS A 431 -24.94 12.85 -29.03
C CYS A 431 -23.88 13.32 -28.03
N SER A 432 -23.22 12.37 -27.35
CA SER A 432 -22.10 12.68 -26.47
C SER A 432 -20.82 12.77 -27.32
N ALA A 433 -20.04 13.83 -27.14
CA ALA A 433 -18.89 14.17 -27.97
C ALA A 433 -17.87 13.02 -28.16
N LYS A 434 -17.01 13.16 -29.19
CA LYS A 434 -15.93 12.23 -29.56
C LYS A 434 -15.22 11.65 -28.34
N SER A 435 -15.24 10.33 -28.18
CA SER A 435 -14.34 9.67 -27.23
C SER A 435 -12.90 9.75 -27.72
N GLN A 436 -11.98 10.12 -26.83
CA GLN A 436 -10.57 9.84 -27.08
C GLN A 436 -10.40 8.33 -27.16
N ARG A 437 -9.73 7.84 -28.22
CA ARG A 437 -9.37 6.41 -28.36
C ARG A 437 -8.62 5.97 -27.11
N LEU A 438 -9.33 5.35 -26.18
CA LEU A 438 -8.70 4.62 -25.09
C LEU A 438 -8.16 3.34 -25.68
N TYR A 439 -6.85 3.18 -25.58
CA TYR A 439 -6.19 1.91 -25.80
C TYR A 439 -6.75 0.91 -24.75
N PHE A 440 -7.71 0.08 -25.20
CA PHE A 440 -8.10 -1.23 -24.64
C PHE A 440 -9.11 -1.31 -23.47
N VAL A 441 -9.64 -0.21 -22.93
CA VAL A 441 -10.81 -0.24 -21.99
C VAL A 441 -11.74 0.94 -22.33
N SER A 442 -12.95 0.66 -22.83
CA SER A 442 -13.86 1.68 -23.39
C SER A 442 -14.46 2.56 -22.26
N PRO A 443 -14.28 3.89 -22.25
CA PRO A 443 -14.86 4.79 -21.24
C PRO A 443 -16.31 5.09 -21.64
N ARG A 444 -17.16 4.08 -21.60
CA ARG A 444 -18.60 4.31 -21.74
C ARG A 444 -19.10 4.51 -20.33
N GLU A 445 -19.00 5.73 -19.87
CA GLU A 445 -19.29 6.13 -18.50
C GLU A 445 -20.50 7.04 -18.51
N LEU A 446 -21.40 6.77 -17.57
CA LEU A 446 -22.69 7.41 -17.42
C LEU A 446 -22.93 7.60 -15.93
N PHE A 447 -23.17 8.83 -15.51
CA PHE A 447 -23.45 9.19 -14.13
C PHE A 447 -24.70 10.05 -14.07
N ILE A 448 -25.50 9.88 -13.02
CA ILE A 448 -26.64 10.75 -12.73
C ILE A 448 -26.37 11.37 -11.37
N VAL A 449 -26.14 12.68 -11.33
CA VAL A 449 -25.79 13.40 -10.11
C VAL A 449 -26.60 14.67 -10.07
N ASN A 450 -27.29 14.94 -8.96
CA ASN A 450 -28.08 16.16 -8.75
C ASN A 450 -29.09 16.41 -9.90
N GLY A 451 -29.75 15.36 -10.39
CA GLY A 451 -30.71 15.44 -11.52
C GLY A 451 -30.08 15.71 -12.90
N ILE A 452 -28.75 15.60 -13.02
CA ILE A 452 -28.00 15.83 -14.25
C ILE A 452 -27.34 14.53 -14.72
N VAL A 453 -27.54 14.18 -15.99
CA VAL A 453 -26.87 13.11 -16.70
C VAL A 453 -25.53 13.60 -17.23
N TRP A 454 -24.46 12.93 -16.83
CA TRP A 454 -23.11 13.18 -17.27
C TRP A 454 -22.61 12.01 -18.11
N ALA A 455 -22.17 12.31 -19.33
CA ALA A 455 -21.69 11.30 -20.28
C ALA A 455 -20.31 11.66 -20.82
N SER A 456 -19.37 10.71 -20.70
CA SER A 456 -18.04 10.75 -21.34
C SER A 456 -17.15 11.94 -20.94
N VAL A 457 -15.98 12.02 -21.58
CA VAL A 457 -14.92 13.05 -21.50
C VAL A 457 -15.36 14.45 -21.94
N SER A 458 -16.64 14.64 -22.26
CA SER A 458 -17.15 15.91 -22.82
C SER A 458 -17.30 17.00 -21.77
N GLY A 459 -17.56 16.60 -20.51
CA GLY A 459 -17.87 17.52 -19.43
C GLY A 459 -19.24 18.20 -19.59
N VAL A 460 -20.09 17.74 -20.51
CA VAL A 460 -21.43 18.28 -20.71
C VAL A 460 -22.44 17.53 -19.83
N GLY A 461 -23.28 18.28 -19.14
CA GLY A 461 -24.37 17.77 -18.30
C GLY A 461 -25.74 18.08 -18.90
N PHE A 462 -26.61 17.06 -18.93
CA PHE A 462 -27.98 17.14 -19.45
C PHE A 462 -29.00 16.92 -18.33
N GLU A 463 -30.05 17.74 -18.27
CA GLU A 463 -31.11 17.56 -17.28
C GLU A 463 -31.84 16.23 -17.52
N LEU A 464 -32.03 15.45 -16.44
CA LEU A 464 -32.39 14.04 -16.50
C LEU A 464 -33.68 13.74 -17.29
N LYS A 465 -34.70 14.59 -17.19
CA LYS A 465 -36.03 14.31 -17.78
C LYS A 465 -36.22 14.92 -19.16
N SER A 466 -35.61 16.07 -19.44
CA SER A 466 -35.77 16.82 -20.69
C SER A 466 -34.61 16.68 -21.66
N GLY A 467 -33.44 16.24 -21.20
CA GLY A 467 -32.23 16.15 -22.03
C GLY A 467 -31.66 17.50 -22.43
N LYS A 468 -32.13 18.61 -21.85
CA LYS A 468 -31.58 19.94 -22.10
C LYS A 468 -30.17 20.03 -21.53
N LYS A 469 -29.23 20.56 -22.31
CA LYS A 469 -27.90 20.90 -21.81
C LYS A 469 -28.05 21.99 -20.75
N VAL A 470 -27.68 21.68 -19.51
CA VAL A 470 -27.77 22.59 -18.37
C VAL A 470 -26.41 22.91 -17.75
N HIS A 471 -25.38 22.13 -18.08
CA HIS A 471 -24.04 22.32 -17.55
C HIS A 471 -22.95 21.99 -18.57
N GLU A 472 -21.80 22.66 -18.43
CA GLU A 472 -20.58 22.36 -19.18
C GLU A 472 -19.35 22.63 -18.30
N MET A 473 -18.51 21.61 -18.13
CA MET A 473 -17.25 21.65 -17.40
C MET A 473 -16.09 21.31 -18.33
N ILE A 474 -14.95 21.98 -18.16
CA ILE A 474 -13.72 21.60 -18.87
C ILE A 474 -13.09 20.40 -18.13
N VAL A 475 -13.35 19.19 -18.64
CA VAL A 475 -12.80 17.95 -18.07
C VAL A 475 -11.58 17.40 -18.82
N ASP A 476 -11.16 18.07 -19.89
CA ASP A 476 -9.92 17.79 -20.62
C ASP A 476 -8.97 19.01 -20.60
N SER A 477 -8.40 19.28 -19.43
CA SER A 477 -7.51 20.42 -19.22
C SER A 477 -6.02 20.10 -19.48
N THR A 478 -5.66 18.86 -19.87
CA THR A 478 -4.23 18.46 -19.95
C THR A 478 -3.86 17.62 -21.18
N GLY A 479 -2.87 18.08 -21.95
CA GLY A 479 -2.25 17.30 -23.03
C GLY A 479 -1.32 16.19 -22.52
N GLY A 480 -0.96 15.22 -23.37
CA GLY A 480 0.16 14.28 -23.14
C GLY A 480 -0.08 13.06 -22.23
N HIS A 481 -1.31 12.75 -21.82
CA HIS A 481 -1.64 11.49 -21.13
C HIS A 481 -2.94 10.88 -21.64
N HIS A 482 -2.98 9.55 -21.73
CA HIS A 482 -4.21 8.80 -21.96
C HIS A 482 -4.94 8.53 -20.64
N HIS A 483 -6.26 8.34 -20.70
CA HIS A 483 -7.04 7.85 -19.57
C HIS A 483 -6.49 6.54 -19.00
N ARG A 484 -6.47 6.42 -17.68
CA ARG A 484 -6.00 5.23 -16.97
C ARG A 484 -7.00 4.10 -17.14
N CYS A 485 -6.56 2.88 -16.86
CA CYS A 485 -7.27 1.65 -17.18
C CYS A 485 -8.42 1.35 -16.20
N HIS A 486 -9.19 2.33 -15.71
CA HIS A 486 -10.32 2.14 -14.80
C HIS A 486 -11.45 3.14 -15.10
N ASN A 487 -12.67 2.80 -14.66
CA ASN A 487 -13.81 3.70 -14.78
C ASN A 487 -13.67 4.90 -13.83
N ARG A 488 -14.20 6.05 -14.22
CA ARG A 488 -14.48 7.20 -13.35
C ARG A 488 -15.61 6.87 -12.38
N LYS A 489 -15.69 7.69 -11.32
CA LYS A 489 -16.73 7.66 -10.30
C LYS A 489 -17.09 9.11 -9.96
N ALA A 490 -18.13 9.30 -9.16
CA ALA A 490 -18.47 10.61 -8.65
C ALA A 490 -18.91 10.54 -7.18
N THR A 491 -18.94 11.71 -6.55
CA THR A 491 -19.76 11.98 -5.37
C THR A 491 -20.80 13.04 -5.74
N VAL A 492 -21.68 13.39 -4.81
CA VAL A 492 -22.59 14.55 -4.94
C VAL A 492 -21.85 15.90 -5.06
N ARG A 493 -20.56 15.95 -4.70
CA ARG A 493 -19.72 17.16 -4.76
C ARG A 493 -18.74 17.20 -5.93
N TYR A 494 -18.25 16.05 -6.39
CA TYR A 494 -17.18 15.97 -7.38
C TYR A 494 -17.41 14.90 -8.43
N LEU A 495 -17.16 15.24 -9.68
CA LEU A 495 -16.86 14.26 -10.73
C LEU A 495 -15.37 13.86 -10.62
N MET A 496 -15.07 12.56 -10.54
CA MET A 496 -13.70 12.08 -10.35
C MET A 496 -13.08 11.51 -11.64
N GLY A 497 -12.04 12.16 -12.16
CA GLY A 497 -11.37 11.81 -13.40
C GLY A 497 -10.27 10.75 -13.27
N SER A 498 -9.98 10.11 -14.40
CA SER A 498 -9.00 9.01 -14.51
C SER A 498 -7.85 9.33 -15.46
N LYS A 499 -7.61 10.58 -15.88
CA LYS A 499 -6.57 10.90 -16.86
C LYS A 499 -5.20 10.99 -16.20
N ARG A 500 -5.11 11.79 -15.14
CA ARG A 500 -3.86 12.21 -14.50
C ARG A 500 -3.91 11.91 -13.01
N GLY A 501 -3.50 10.68 -12.67
CA GLY A 501 -3.67 10.13 -11.33
C GLY A 501 -5.16 10.04 -10.97
N ILE A 502 -5.61 10.87 -10.02
CA ILE A 502 -7.04 11.11 -9.71
C ILE A 502 -7.32 12.61 -9.82
N GLU A 503 -8.33 12.98 -10.60
CA GLU A 503 -8.77 14.37 -10.77
C GLU A 503 -10.12 14.58 -10.09
N TYR A 504 -10.36 15.76 -9.51
CA TYR A 504 -11.61 16.13 -8.85
C TYR A 504 -12.13 17.40 -9.52
N PHE A 505 -13.28 17.30 -10.18
CA PHE A 505 -13.98 18.41 -10.81
C PHE A 505 -15.21 18.74 -9.96
N SER A 506 -15.22 19.93 -9.34
CA SER A 506 -16.36 20.35 -8.53
C SER A 506 -17.53 20.75 -9.43
N TYR A 507 -18.76 20.42 -9.02
CA TYR A 507 -19.96 20.95 -9.67
C TYR A 507 -20.23 22.42 -9.32
N THR A 508 -19.51 22.98 -8.35
CA THR A 508 -19.64 24.39 -7.95
C THR A 508 -18.94 25.27 -8.99
N PRO A 509 -19.65 26.20 -9.66
CA PRO A 509 -19.04 27.09 -10.64
C PRO A 509 -17.88 27.91 -10.04
N GLY A 510 -16.81 28.08 -10.81
CA GLY A 510 -15.62 28.85 -10.40
C GLY A 510 -14.62 28.11 -9.51
N VAL A 511 -14.93 26.88 -9.07
CA VAL A 511 -13.97 26.04 -8.34
C VAL A 511 -13.09 25.29 -9.33
N ALA A 512 -11.78 25.54 -9.27
CA ALA A 512 -10.83 24.89 -10.16
C ALA A 512 -10.66 23.39 -9.86
N PRO A 513 -10.36 22.58 -10.90
CA PRO A 513 -10.16 21.15 -10.72
C PRO A 513 -8.89 20.88 -9.89
N VAL A 514 -9.00 19.93 -8.96
CA VAL A 514 -7.84 19.45 -8.20
C VAL A 514 -7.32 18.19 -8.83
N ARG A 515 -6.00 18.14 -9.03
CA ARG A 515 -5.31 16.99 -9.62
C ARG A 515 -4.42 16.33 -8.59
N ASN A 516 -4.34 15.00 -8.61
CA ASN A 516 -3.45 14.24 -7.74
C ASN A 516 -2.66 13.22 -8.58
N ASP A 517 -1.65 13.70 -9.31
CA ASP A 517 -0.75 12.90 -10.15
C ASP A 517 0.09 11.86 -9.36
N TRP A 518 0.16 12.04 -8.05
CA TRP A 518 0.83 11.20 -7.08
C TRP A 518 -0.07 10.05 -6.58
N LEU A 519 -1.33 9.98 -7.03
CA LEU A 519 -2.26 8.89 -6.73
C LEU A 519 -2.57 8.05 -7.96
N ARG A 520 -2.83 6.76 -7.75
CA ARG A 520 -3.20 5.83 -8.81
C ARG A 520 -4.00 4.67 -8.21
N GLY A 521 -5.23 4.48 -8.66
CA GLY A 521 -6.00 3.28 -8.30
C GLY A 521 -5.55 2.04 -9.09
N ALA A 522 -5.90 0.86 -8.59
CA ALA A 522 -5.72 -0.40 -9.32
C ALA A 522 -6.42 -0.35 -10.69
N CYS A 523 -5.82 -1.01 -11.69
CA CYS A 523 -6.47 -1.16 -12.99
C CYS A 523 -7.88 -1.75 -12.82
N ARG A 524 -8.84 -1.28 -13.60
CA ARG A 524 -10.25 -1.70 -13.67
C ARG A 524 -11.10 -1.41 -12.44
N VAL A 525 -10.50 -1.26 -11.26
CA VAL A 525 -11.17 -0.85 -10.02
C VAL A 525 -11.20 0.68 -9.91
N GLY A 526 -10.05 1.32 -10.11
CA GLY A 526 -9.88 2.74 -9.82
C GLY A 526 -9.80 3.00 -8.32
N VAL A 527 -10.44 4.08 -7.88
CA VAL A 527 -10.58 4.45 -6.46
C VAL A 527 -12.02 4.28 -6.01
N VAL A 528 -12.29 4.25 -4.71
CA VAL A 528 -13.65 4.17 -4.17
C VAL A 528 -13.89 5.35 -3.20
N PRO A 529 -14.83 6.28 -3.50
CA PRO A 529 -15.20 7.36 -2.59
C PRO A 529 -16.31 6.90 -1.64
N ALA A 530 -16.00 6.66 -0.37
CA ALA A 530 -16.97 6.25 0.65
C ALA A 530 -16.43 6.45 2.07
N ASN A 531 -17.32 6.47 3.04
CA ASN A 531 -17.05 6.62 4.47
C ASN A 531 -16.26 7.90 4.81
N GLY A 532 -16.45 8.97 4.03
CA GLY A 532 -15.69 10.21 4.08
C GLY A 532 -14.28 10.12 3.50
N LEU A 533 -13.91 9.00 2.88
CA LEU A 533 -12.57 8.67 2.43
C LEU A 533 -12.51 8.36 0.93
N THR A 534 -11.35 8.59 0.33
CA THR A 534 -10.98 8.03 -0.97
C THR A 534 -10.08 6.82 -0.75
N TYR A 535 -10.60 5.62 -1.02
CA TYR A 535 -9.83 4.37 -1.01
C TYR A 535 -9.04 4.21 -2.31
N VAL A 536 -7.73 3.98 -2.20
CA VAL A 536 -6.79 3.86 -3.33
C VAL A 536 -6.12 2.48 -3.28
N PRO A 537 -6.65 1.46 -3.98
CA PRO A 537 -6.07 0.13 -4.04
C PRO A 537 -4.70 0.11 -4.74
N PRO A 538 -3.82 -0.85 -4.41
CA PRO A 538 -2.45 -0.91 -4.92
C PRO A 538 -2.40 -1.21 -6.42
N HIS A 539 -1.42 -0.64 -7.11
CA HIS A 539 -1.25 -0.75 -8.56
C HIS A 539 0.14 -1.27 -8.94
N ALA A 540 0.30 -1.71 -10.19
CA ALA A 540 1.59 -2.10 -10.78
C ALA A 540 2.17 -1.02 -11.73
N CYS A 541 1.54 0.16 -11.79
CA CYS A 541 1.97 1.27 -12.66
C CYS A 541 3.17 2.04 -12.07
N PHE A 542 3.99 2.63 -12.93
CA PHE A 542 5.26 3.27 -12.56
C PHE A 542 5.50 4.56 -13.37
N CYS A 543 4.55 5.50 -13.32
CA CYS A 543 4.61 6.73 -14.14
C CYS A 543 5.28 7.92 -13.42
N ASN A 544 5.29 7.93 -12.08
CA ASN A 544 5.84 9.01 -11.24
C ASN A 544 6.55 8.40 -10.01
N PRO A 545 7.59 7.57 -10.20
CA PRO A 545 8.04 6.61 -9.20
C PRO A 545 8.56 7.23 -7.89
N GLY A 546 9.15 8.43 -7.95
CA GLY A 546 9.62 9.13 -6.75
C GLY A 546 8.53 9.87 -5.95
N VAL A 547 7.29 9.91 -6.42
CA VAL A 547 6.20 10.66 -5.75
C VAL A 547 4.85 9.92 -5.70
N MET A 548 4.69 8.82 -6.44
CA MET A 548 3.46 8.04 -6.45
C MET A 548 3.34 7.19 -5.19
N LEU A 549 2.24 7.31 -4.45
CA LEU A 549 2.02 6.48 -3.26
C LEU A 549 1.98 4.99 -3.61
N LYS A 550 2.56 4.16 -2.74
CA LYS A 550 2.62 2.70 -2.86
C LYS A 550 1.88 2.08 -1.69
N GLY A 551 1.15 0.98 -1.88
CA GLY A 551 0.28 0.40 -0.86
C GLY A 551 -1.22 0.57 -1.16
N PHE A 552 -2.05 0.05 -0.28
CA PHE A 552 -3.47 0.34 -0.22
C PHE A 552 -3.70 1.47 0.79
N HIS A 553 -4.23 2.61 0.33
CA HIS A 553 -4.45 3.79 1.17
C HIS A 553 -5.93 4.09 1.35
N ALA A 554 -6.28 4.65 2.50
CA ALA A 554 -7.44 5.53 2.62
C ALA A 554 -6.99 6.95 2.93
N LEU A 555 -7.53 7.88 2.16
CA LEU A 555 -7.12 9.27 2.21
C LEU A 555 -8.34 10.16 2.42
N ALA A 556 -8.15 11.21 3.21
CA ALA A 556 -9.18 12.18 3.52
C ALA A 556 -8.81 13.57 2.98
N GLY A 557 -9.82 14.41 2.77
CA GLY A 557 -9.63 15.76 2.27
C GLY A 557 -9.29 16.77 3.36
N LYS A 558 -9.24 18.04 2.98
CA LYS A 558 -8.69 19.11 3.82
C LYS A 558 -9.57 19.39 5.05
N THR A 559 -10.89 19.36 4.91
CA THR A 559 -11.82 19.78 5.97
C THR A 559 -12.46 18.63 6.74
N SER A 560 -12.37 17.40 6.24
CA SER A 560 -13.03 16.24 6.84
C SER A 560 -12.26 15.55 7.97
N VAL A 561 -11.15 16.14 8.47
CA VAL A 561 -10.29 15.46 9.45
C VAL A 561 -9.83 16.34 10.60
N TYR A 562 -9.68 15.72 11.76
CA TYR A 562 -8.92 16.25 12.89
C TYR A 562 -7.50 16.67 12.47
N ARG A 563 -7.12 17.89 12.87
CA ARG A 563 -5.76 18.40 12.71
C ARG A 563 -5.12 18.53 14.08
N PRO A 564 -4.11 17.71 14.40
CA PRO A 564 -3.42 17.83 15.66
C PRO A 564 -2.70 19.17 15.73
N LYS A 565 -2.76 19.84 16.88
CA LYS A 565 -2.07 21.12 17.07
C LYS A 565 -0.56 20.92 16.92
N PRO A 566 0.17 21.80 16.21
CA PRO A 566 1.62 21.73 16.14
C PRO A 566 2.23 21.72 17.55
N TYR A 567 3.24 20.88 17.76
CA TYR A 567 3.92 20.81 19.04
C TYR A 567 4.75 22.07 19.29
N ALA A 568 4.39 22.81 20.34
CA ALA A 568 5.01 24.09 20.73
C ALA A 568 6.00 23.97 21.91
N GLY A 569 6.15 22.78 22.50
CA GLY A 569 7.05 22.56 23.63
C GLY A 569 8.50 22.25 23.24
N ASN A 570 9.33 21.96 24.25
CA ASN A 570 10.69 21.47 24.02
C ASN A 570 10.66 20.10 23.33
N ARG A 571 11.17 20.04 22.10
CA ARG A 571 11.22 18.82 21.28
C ARG A 571 12.26 17.83 21.76
N VAL A 572 13.28 18.29 22.49
CA VAL A 572 14.31 17.45 23.11
C VAL A 572 13.85 17.02 24.49
N LEU A 573 13.72 15.72 24.66
CA LEU A 573 13.49 15.11 25.96
C LEU A 573 14.83 14.57 26.44
N ALA A 574 15.38 15.22 27.47
CA ALA A 574 16.61 14.81 28.13
C ALA A 574 16.41 13.49 28.88
N ALA A 575 17.46 12.70 28.94
CA ALA A 575 17.42 11.34 29.45
C ALA A 575 18.11 11.17 30.80
N GLU A 576 18.33 9.91 31.18
CA GLU A 576 18.91 9.48 32.44
C GLU A 576 20.42 9.73 32.52
N ARG A 577 21.11 9.80 31.36
CA ARG A 577 22.57 10.03 31.29
C ARG A 577 22.94 11.21 30.38
N PRO A 578 23.93 12.02 30.78
CA PRO A 578 24.48 13.06 29.91
C PRO A 578 25.35 12.47 28.80
N TYR A 579 25.46 13.20 27.69
CA TYR A 579 26.44 12.90 26.65
C TYR A 579 27.86 13.18 27.17
N VAL A 580 28.80 12.28 26.90
CA VAL A 580 30.22 12.39 27.24
C VAL A 580 31.04 12.11 26.00
N ASP A 581 31.99 12.97 25.69
CA ASP A 581 32.89 12.72 24.56
C ASP A 581 33.84 11.57 24.90
N LYS A 582 33.62 10.40 24.27
CA LYS A 582 34.41 9.19 24.52
C LYS A 582 35.71 9.16 23.70
N GLY A 583 35.91 10.09 22.76
CA GLY A 583 37.05 10.07 21.84
C GLY A 583 37.08 8.86 20.89
N LEU A 584 35.99 8.09 20.80
CA LEU A 584 35.87 6.95 19.89
C LEU A 584 35.64 7.45 18.47
N LYS A 585 36.15 6.70 17.49
CA LYS A 585 35.90 6.91 16.06
C LYS A 585 35.71 5.56 15.39
N ALA A 586 34.91 5.51 14.34
CA ALA A 586 34.80 4.32 13.51
C ALA A 586 36.18 4.00 12.89
N GLY A 587 36.63 2.76 13.05
CA GLY A 587 37.85 2.29 12.41
C GLY A 587 37.60 1.87 10.97
N ASP A 588 38.68 1.71 10.18
CA ASP A 588 38.61 1.27 8.77
C ASP A 588 37.93 -0.10 8.58
N GLY A 589 37.89 -0.91 9.64
CA GLY A 589 37.26 -2.23 9.64
C GLY A 589 35.78 -2.22 10.03
N ASP A 590 35.25 -1.11 10.54
CA ASP A 590 33.86 -1.04 11.02
C ASP A 590 32.85 -0.90 9.88
N TRP A 591 31.59 -1.22 10.17
CA TRP A 591 30.40 -0.96 9.37
C TRP A 591 29.43 -0.08 10.17
N PRO A 592 29.74 1.22 10.35
CA PRO A 592 29.09 2.08 11.34
C PRO A 592 27.68 2.56 10.96
N MET A 593 27.30 2.46 9.69
CA MET A 593 26.00 2.92 9.20
C MET A 593 25.29 1.86 8.38
N TYR A 594 23.98 2.02 8.19
CA TYR A 594 23.26 1.26 7.17
C TYR A 594 23.97 1.41 5.82
N ARG A 595 24.35 0.27 5.23
CA ARG A 595 25.22 0.16 4.05
C ARG A 595 26.57 0.86 4.18
N HIS A 596 27.22 0.62 5.32
CA HIS A 596 28.57 1.05 5.70
C HIS A 596 28.70 2.53 6.03
N ASP A 597 28.37 3.44 5.12
CA ASP A 597 28.69 4.87 5.24
C ASP A 597 27.54 5.81 4.80
N ALA A 598 27.80 7.12 4.86
CA ALA A 598 26.88 8.18 4.49
C ALA A 598 26.43 8.10 3.02
N SER A 599 27.26 7.57 2.12
CA SER A 599 26.93 7.37 0.71
C SER A 599 26.13 6.10 0.46
N ARG A 600 25.97 5.27 1.50
CA ARG A 600 25.31 3.95 1.45
C ARG A 600 26.01 3.01 0.45
N SER A 601 27.33 3.11 0.36
CA SER A 601 28.17 2.40 -0.62
C SER A 601 28.02 0.89 -0.57
N GLY A 602 27.83 0.34 0.63
CA GLY A 602 28.01 -1.09 0.89
C GLY A 602 29.46 -1.54 0.68
N HIS A 603 30.44 -0.63 0.78
CA HIS A 603 31.87 -0.89 0.60
C HIS A 603 32.64 -0.79 1.90
N ALA A 604 33.29 -1.87 2.33
CA ALA A 604 34.17 -1.88 3.51
C ALA A 604 35.64 -2.05 3.11
N GLN A 605 36.56 -1.40 3.83
CA GLN A 605 38.01 -1.54 3.60
C GLN A 605 38.59 -2.85 4.16
N THR A 606 37.77 -3.62 4.87
CA THR A 606 38.15 -4.92 5.42
C THR A 606 38.46 -5.94 4.33
N ARG A 607 39.21 -6.99 4.69
CA ARG A 607 39.50 -8.13 3.82
C ARG A 607 38.78 -9.36 4.35
N LEU A 608 38.06 -10.07 3.49
CA LEU A 608 37.50 -11.37 3.87
C LEU A 608 38.48 -12.51 3.56
N PRO A 609 38.53 -13.55 4.40
CA PRO A 609 39.33 -14.75 4.14
C PRO A 609 38.83 -15.51 2.90
N ALA A 610 39.69 -16.35 2.33
CA ALA A 610 39.36 -17.15 1.15
C ALA A 610 38.31 -18.24 1.44
N THR A 611 38.19 -18.64 2.71
CA THR A 611 37.18 -19.58 3.21
C THR A 611 36.34 -18.91 4.28
N LEU A 612 35.04 -19.17 4.28
CA LEU A 612 34.11 -18.65 5.29
C LEU A 612 33.36 -19.80 5.95
N ARG A 613 33.36 -19.81 7.28
CA ARG A 613 32.62 -20.74 8.13
C ARG A 613 31.82 -19.96 9.17
N GLN A 614 30.59 -20.39 9.40
CA GLN A 614 29.75 -19.81 10.44
C GLN A 614 30.38 -20.04 11.82
N LYS A 615 30.67 -18.96 12.55
CA LYS A 615 31.22 -18.98 13.91
C LYS A 615 30.14 -19.02 14.98
N TRP A 616 29.10 -18.22 14.80
CA TRP A 616 27.94 -18.18 15.68
C TRP A 616 26.69 -17.75 14.91
N LYS A 617 25.52 -18.06 15.48
CA LYS A 617 24.22 -17.57 15.01
C LYS A 617 23.26 -17.30 16.17
N VAL A 618 22.40 -16.30 16.02
CA VAL A 618 21.43 -15.85 17.05
C VAL A 618 20.08 -15.60 16.40
N ALA A 619 19.03 -16.21 16.96
CA ALA A 619 17.66 -16.07 16.49
C ALA A 619 16.86 -15.05 17.33
N PHE A 620 15.95 -14.33 16.66
CA PHE A 620 15.04 -13.36 17.24
C PHE A 620 13.58 -13.78 17.05
N ALA A 621 12.66 -13.15 17.78
CA ALA A 621 11.25 -13.52 17.77
C ALA A 621 10.47 -12.92 16.59
N ALA A 622 10.98 -11.87 15.95
CA ALA A 622 10.33 -11.16 14.85
C ALA A 622 11.34 -10.63 13.82
N ASP A 623 10.83 -10.09 12.71
CA ASP A 623 11.59 -9.53 11.60
C ASP A 623 12.72 -8.60 12.04
N ILE A 624 13.94 -8.90 11.63
CA ILE A 624 15.13 -8.11 11.96
C ILE A 624 15.54 -7.15 10.84
N SER A 625 16.23 -6.06 11.19
CA SER A 625 16.90 -5.16 10.23
C SER A 625 18.24 -5.73 9.76
N PRO A 626 18.80 -5.20 8.66
CA PRO A 626 20.24 -5.31 8.41
C PRO A 626 21.05 -4.85 9.63
N PRO A 627 22.25 -5.43 9.86
CA PRO A 627 23.08 -5.10 11.01
C PRO A 627 24.00 -3.89 10.75
N VAL A 628 24.41 -3.24 11.84
CA VAL A 628 25.57 -2.33 11.92
C VAL A 628 26.60 -2.95 12.84
N ILE A 629 27.87 -2.92 12.46
CA ILE A 629 28.96 -3.56 13.21
C ILE A 629 30.01 -2.51 13.51
N ALA A 630 30.17 -2.13 14.76
CA ALA A 630 31.16 -1.14 15.15
C ALA A 630 31.47 -1.25 16.65
N GLY A 631 32.67 -0.82 17.05
CA GLY A 631 33.06 -0.78 18.47
C GLY A 631 33.04 -2.14 19.17
N GLY A 632 33.23 -3.24 18.42
CA GLY A 632 33.18 -4.61 18.95
C GLY A 632 31.77 -5.17 19.18
N SER A 633 30.74 -4.52 18.64
CA SER A 633 29.35 -4.93 18.79
C SER A 633 28.60 -5.01 17.46
N VAL A 634 27.56 -5.83 17.43
CA VAL A 634 26.57 -5.94 16.35
C VAL A 634 25.26 -5.33 16.83
N PHE A 635 24.78 -4.31 16.12
CA PHE A 635 23.55 -3.60 16.41
C PHE A 635 22.50 -3.88 15.34
N LEU A 636 21.29 -4.26 15.76
CA LEU A 636 20.16 -4.49 14.86
C LEU A 636 18.83 -4.23 15.56
N ALA A 637 17.81 -3.90 14.77
CA ALA A 637 16.46 -3.73 15.24
C ALA A 637 15.63 -5.01 15.02
N GLU A 638 14.86 -5.40 16.01
CA GLU A 638 13.74 -6.33 15.87
C GLU A 638 12.47 -5.49 15.65
N LYS A 639 12.12 -5.34 14.37
CA LYS A 639 11.38 -4.19 13.83
C LYS A 639 10.04 -3.98 14.53
N ASP A 640 9.18 -4.99 14.46
CA ASP A 640 7.80 -4.93 14.93
C ASP A 640 7.67 -5.10 16.44
N SER A 641 8.66 -5.73 17.07
CA SER A 641 8.77 -5.82 18.53
C SER A 641 9.26 -4.51 19.17
N CYS A 642 9.58 -3.49 18.36
CA CYS A 642 10.05 -2.17 18.80
C CYS A 642 11.34 -2.23 19.63
N LEU A 643 12.19 -3.24 19.37
CA LEU A 643 13.43 -3.48 20.12
C LEU A 643 14.66 -3.13 19.28
N LEU A 644 15.65 -2.52 19.92
CA LEU A 644 17.02 -2.42 19.42
C LEU A 644 17.92 -3.29 20.27
N HIS A 645 18.74 -4.12 19.64
CA HIS A 645 19.63 -5.07 20.32
C HIS A 645 21.09 -4.74 20.06
N ALA A 646 21.93 -5.00 21.05
CA ALA A 646 23.39 -5.09 20.88
C ALA A 646 23.87 -6.49 21.25
N LEU A 647 24.68 -7.06 20.38
CA LEU A 647 25.37 -8.33 20.58
C LEU A 647 26.88 -8.10 20.58
N ASP A 648 27.59 -8.89 21.36
CA ASP A 648 29.04 -8.98 21.27
C ASP A 648 29.46 -9.54 19.90
N GLU A 649 30.36 -8.85 19.19
CA GLU A 649 30.77 -9.22 17.83
C GLU A 649 31.48 -10.59 17.78
N ALA A 650 32.22 -10.96 18.83
CA ALA A 650 33.01 -12.19 18.85
C ALA A 650 32.15 -13.44 19.12
N SER A 651 31.14 -13.32 19.99
CA SER A 651 30.38 -14.46 20.52
C SER A 651 28.90 -14.47 20.15
N GLY A 652 28.36 -13.36 19.65
CA GLY A 652 26.92 -13.18 19.41
C GLY A 652 26.09 -13.05 20.70
N ARG A 653 26.72 -13.01 21.88
CA ARG A 653 25.98 -12.90 23.14
C ARG A 653 25.31 -11.52 23.24
N LYS A 654 24.02 -11.51 23.58
CA LYS A 654 23.29 -10.26 23.82
C LYS A 654 23.91 -9.50 24.99
N GLN A 655 24.33 -8.27 24.72
CA GLN A 655 24.86 -7.32 25.71
C GLN A 655 23.70 -6.57 26.37
N TRP A 656 22.82 -5.97 25.56
CA TRP A 656 21.66 -5.22 26.03
C TRP A 656 20.55 -5.17 24.98
N SER A 657 19.36 -4.70 25.39
CA SER A 657 18.24 -4.40 24.50
C SER A 657 17.48 -3.16 24.96
N PHE A 658 17.05 -2.31 24.03
CA PHE A 658 16.29 -1.07 24.29
C PHE A 658 14.90 -1.15 23.66
N VAL A 659 13.88 -0.63 24.37
CA VAL A 659 12.48 -0.62 23.92
C VAL A 659 12.09 0.79 23.47
N ALA A 660 11.88 0.98 22.17
CA ALA A 660 11.39 2.25 21.62
C ALA A 660 9.86 2.39 21.75
N ASP A 661 9.33 3.61 21.61
CA ASP A 661 7.87 3.82 21.66
C ASP A 661 7.17 3.49 20.32
N GLY A 662 7.81 2.72 19.43
CA GLY A 662 7.28 2.31 18.13
C GLY A 662 8.30 1.54 17.28
N ARG A 663 7.85 1.13 16.08
CA ARG A 663 8.63 0.33 15.13
C ARG A 663 9.93 1.02 14.70
N ILE A 664 11.00 0.24 14.61
CA ILE A 664 12.32 0.67 14.08
C ILE A 664 12.54 -0.13 12.79
N ASP A 665 12.44 0.51 11.62
CA ASP A 665 12.35 -0.20 10.34
C ASP A 665 13.70 -0.53 9.67
N SER A 666 14.80 0.03 10.18
CA SER A 666 16.15 -0.04 9.61
C SER A 666 17.22 0.14 10.69
N ALA A 667 18.49 -0.13 10.35
CA ALA A 667 19.60 -0.19 11.30
C ALA A 667 19.91 1.17 11.96
N PRO A 668 20.47 1.22 13.18
CA PRO A 668 20.95 2.46 13.78
C PRO A 668 22.20 2.99 13.05
N THR A 669 22.72 4.14 13.48
CA THR A 669 24.00 4.70 13.03
C THR A 669 24.91 4.92 14.22
N TRP A 670 26.17 4.46 14.12
CA TRP A 670 27.17 4.50 15.19
C TRP A 670 28.35 5.41 14.85
N PRO A 671 28.35 6.67 15.31
CA PRO A 671 29.56 7.45 15.47
C PRO A 671 29.86 7.67 16.97
N ASP A 672 31.15 7.72 17.29
CA ASP A 672 31.66 8.24 18.56
C ASP A 672 31.14 7.53 19.83
N GLY A 673 30.80 6.24 19.74
CA GLY A 673 30.30 5.47 20.89
C GLY A 673 28.81 5.67 21.20
N TYR A 674 28.05 6.21 20.26
CA TYR A 674 26.61 6.47 20.40
C TYR A 674 25.82 5.91 19.23
N LEU A 675 24.58 5.49 19.50
CA LEU A 675 23.65 4.97 18.50
C LEU A 675 22.54 5.98 18.24
N TYR A 676 22.45 6.42 16.99
CA TYR A 676 21.38 7.30 16.51
C TYR A 676 20.41 6.52 15.64
N PHE A 677 19.12 6.64 15.92
CA PHE A 677 18.09 6.02 15.08
C PHE A 677 16.76 6.75 15.14
N GLY A 678 16.02 6.72 14.04
CA GLY A 678 14.64 7.16 14.00
C GLY A 678 13.65 6.06 14.35
N CYS A 679 12.43 6.46 14.66
CA CYS A 679 11.35 5.56 15.00
C CYS A 679 10.07 5.99 14.27
N ARG A 680 9.27 5.01 13.86
CA ARG A 680 8.01 5.25 13.14
C ARG A 680 6.98 5.99 14.01
N ASN A 681 7.22 6.15 15.32
CA ASN A 681 6.45 7.00 16.23
C ASN A 681 6.73 8.52 16.09
N GLY A 682 7.64 8.93 15.20
CA GLY A 682 7.96 10.33 14.95
C GLY A 682 9.15 10.90 15.74
N TYR A 683 9.89 10.04 16.46
CA TYR A 683 11.07 10.44 17.24
C TYR A 683 12.40 10.00 16.62
N VAL A 684 13.46 10.71 16.98
CA VAL A 684 14.86 10.28 16.84
C VAL A 684 15.44 10.05 18.23
N TYR A 685 16.22 9.00 18.40
CA TYR A 685 16.84 8.58 19.65
C TYR A 685 18.36 8.63 19.53
N CYS A 686 19.01 8.94 20.64
CA CYS A 686 20.44 8.74 20.87
C CYS A 686 20.62 7.86 22.12
N LEU A 687 21.31 6.74 21.96
CA LEU A 687 21.66 5.84 23.06
C LEU A 687 23.17 5.74 23.22
N ASP A 688 23.63 5.51 24.44
CA ASP A 688 24.98 5.02 24.69
C ASP A 688 25.13 3.61 24.10
N SER A 689 26.15 3.36 23.29
CA SER A 689 26.31 2.06 22.63
C SER A 689 26.76 0.94 23.56
N GLU A 690 27.35 1.24 24.73
CA GLU A 690 27.89 0.23 25.65
C GLU A 690 26.80 -0.47 26.44
N ASP A 691 25.77 0.25 26.87
CA ASP A 691 24.71 -0.28 27.74
C ASP A 691 23.27 0.02 27.29
N GLY A 692 23.11 0.75 26.17
CA GLY A 692 21.81 1.10 25.62
C GLY A 692 21.07 2.18 26.40
N ALA A 693 21.74 2.89 27.32
CA ALA A 693 21.12 3.97 28.08
C ALA A 693 20.69 5.12 27.17
N LEU A 694 19.48 5.64 27.38
CA LEU A 694 19.00 6.82 26.65
C LEU A 694 19.83 8.05 27.05
N VAL A 695 20.28 8.81 26.05
CA VAL A 695 21.01 10.09 26.23
C VAL A 695 20.09 11.27 25.91
N TRP A 696 19.41 11.21 24.78
CA TRP A 696 18.34 12.14 24.42
C TRP A 696 17.38 11.51 23.43
N LYS A 697 16.14 12.03 23.36
CA LYS A 697 15.23 11.78 22.24
C LYS A 697 14.59 13.08 21.74
N PHE A 698 14.37 13.17 20.44
CA PHE A 698 13.87 14.36 19.75
C PHE A 698 12.56 14.07 19.01
N LEU A 699 11.51 14.87 19.22
CA LEU A 699 10.26 14.80 18.47
C LEU A 699 10.40 15.51 17.11
N ALA A 700 10.70 14.74 16.06
CA ALA A 700 10.82 15.23 14.68
C ALA A 700 9.46 15.46 14.01
N ALA A 701 8.44 14.72 14.43
CA ALA A 701 7.07 14.94 13.96
C ALA A 701 6.56 16.35 14.34
N PRO A 702 5.86 17.06 13.42
CA PRO A 702 5.19 18.32 13.73
C PRO A 702 4.26 18.24 14.94
N SER A 703 3.54 17.13 15.09
CA SER A 703 2.68 16.84 16.25
C SER A 703 2.60 15.33 16.54
N ARG A 704 2.05 14.96 17.71
CA ARG A 704 1.84 13.57 18.13
C ARG A 704 0.47 13.10 17.66
N CYS A 705 0.44 12.43 16.52
CA CYS A 705 -0.78 11.85 15.98
C CYS A 705 -0.45 10.53 15.29
N LEU A 706 -1.17 9.48 15.67
CA LEU A 706 -0.99 8.12 15.19
C LEU A 706 -2.11 7.75 14.21
N ILE A 707 -1.71 7.01 13.18
CA ILE A 707 -2.56 6.30 12.24
C ILE A 707 -2.17 4.83 12.23
N THR A 708 -2.90 4.02 11.49
CA THR A 708 -2.54 2.64 11.21
C THR A 708 -1.77 2.54 9.89
N SER A 709 -0.72 1.72 9.92
CA SER A 709 0.22 1.53 8.83
C SER A 709 0.71 0.10 8.89
N TYR A 710 0.34 -0.72 7.88
CA TYR A 710 0.73 -2.13 7.78
C TYR A 710 0.44 -2.94 9.05
N GLU A 711 -0.80 -2.88 9.55
CA GLU A 711 -1.27 -3.57 10.77
C GLU A 711 -0.54 -3.17 12.07
N ARG A 712 -0.05 -1.92 12.13
CA ARG A 712 0.61 -1.32 13.31
C ARG A 712 0.17 0.13 13.47
N THR A 713 0.31 0.68 14.68
CA THR A 713 0.17 2.13 14.88
C THR A 713 1.50 2.84 14.63
N GLU A 714 1.48 3.92 13.86
CA GLU A 714 2.65 4.73 13.52
C GLU A 714 2.27 6.22 13.53
N SER A 715 3.24 7.10 13.73
CA SER A 715 3.04 8.55 13.56
C SER A 715 2.61 8.85 12.14
N VAL A 716 1.71 9.81 11.97
CA VAL A 716 1.39 10.46 10.67
C VAL A 716 2.66 10.96 9.98
N TRP A 717 3.64 11.41 10.77
CA TRP A 717 4.98 11.79 10.33
C TRP A 717 6.03 10.83 10.93
N PRO A 718 6.22 9.66 10.31
CA PRO A 718 7.12 8.65 10.82
C PRO A 718 8.55 9.01 10.44
N VAL A 719 9.51 8.61 11.26
CA VAL A 719 10.94 8.72 10.95
C VAL A 719 11.46 7.32 10.59
N HIS A 720 12.40 7.23 9.66
CA HIS A 720 13.08 5.98 9.37
C HIS A 720 14.18 5.68 10.39
N GLY A 721 14.42 4.39 10.65
CA GLY A 721 15.43 3.89 11.58
C GLY A 721 16.83 4.43 11.31
N SER A 722 17.32 4.28 10.09
CA SER A 722 18.63 4.77 9.69
C SER A 722 18.58 6.27 9.41
N VAL A 723 18.99 7.05 10.41
CA VAL A 723 19.32 8.48 10.23
C VAL A 723 20.71 8.62 9.59
N LEU A 724 21.01 9.79 9.06
CA LEU A 724 22.34 10.08 8.51
C LEU A 724 23.10 10.92 9.54
N VAL A 725 24.32 10.53 9.90
CA VAL A 725 25.16 11.35 10.78
C VAL A 725 26.40 11.80 10.02
N GLN A 726 26.64 13.10 9.95
CA GLN A 726 27.77 13.68 9.25
C GLN A 726 28.15 15.01 9.91
N ASP A 727 29.46 15.25 10.08
CA ASP A 727 30.00 16.52 10.59
C ASP A 727 29.36 16.97 11.92
N GLY A 728 29.18 16.03 12.85
CA GLY A 728 28.56 16.29 14.15
C GLY A 728 27.04 16.52 14.13
N ASN A 729 26.40 16.38 12.96
CA ASN A 729 24.96 16.58 12.80
C ASN A 729 24.23 15.27 12.47
N VAL A 730 23.06 15.08 13.07
CA VAL A 730 22.10 14.02 12.75
C VAL A 730 21.06 14.61 11.79
N TYR A 731 21.04 14.14 10.55
CA TYR A 731 20.07 14.48 9.53
C TYR A 731 18.94 13.45 9.50
N CYS A 732 17.70 13.92 9.55
CA CYS A 732 16.52 13.05 9.50
C CYS A 732 15.32 13.73 8.85
N THR A 733 14.34 12.91 8.47
CA THR A 733 13.07 13.37 7.89
C THR A 733 11.87 12.74 8.60
N ALA A 734 10.78 13.49 8.73
CA ALA A 734 9.52 13.05 9.32
C ALA A 734 8.35 13.41 8.40
N GLY A 735 7.61 12.41 7.93
CA GLY A 735 6.51 12.60 6.97
C GLY A 735 6.36 11.38 6.06
N ARG A 736 5.31 11.33 5.24
CA ARG A 736 5.14 10.26 4.22
C ARG A 736 5.38 10.77 2.81
N SER A 737 4.81 11.92 2.51
CA SER A 737 4.78 12.53 1.19
C SER A 737 4.69 14.04 1.33
N THR A 738 5.27 14.78 0.39
CA THR A 738 5.13 16.25 0.31
C THR A 738 3.69 16.71 0.10
N PHE A 739 2.79 15.81 -0.33
CA PHE A 739 1.38 16.10 -0.62
C PHE A 739 0.41 15.79 0.54
N LEU A 740 0.89 15.12 1.58
CA LEU A 740 0.07 14.65 2.69
C LEU A 740 0.49 15.33 3.99
N ASP A 741 -0.50 15.64 4.83
CA ASP A 741 -0.31 15.97 6.24
C ASP A 741 0.68 17.11 6.51
N GLY A 742 0.73 18.14 5.66
CA GLY A 742 1.67 19.26 5.86
C GLY A 742 3.09 18.98 5.39
N GLY A 743 3.33 17.89 4.67
CA GLY A 743 4.58 17.59 3.96
C GLY A 743 5.58 16.79 4.77
N ILE A 744 6.86 16.96 4.44
CA ILE A 744 7.98 16.26 5.07
C ILE A 744 8.82 17.28 5.84
N SER A 745 8.92 17.13 7.16
CA SER A 745 9.85 17.92 7.96
C SER A 745 11.26 17.34 7.82
N CYS A 746 12.23 18.19 7.53
CA CYS A 746 13.65 17.86 7.45
C CYS A 746 14.39 18.54 8.60
N TRP A 747 15.31 17.83 9.23
CA TRP A 747 16.05 18.32 10.39
C TRP A 747 17.54 18.04 10.26
N ALA A 748 18.34 18.95 10.80
CA ALA A 748 19.71 18.69 11.22
C ALA A 748 19.77 18.98 12.73
N LEU A 749 20.21 18.00 13.50
CA LEU A 749 20.30 18.06 14.96
C LEU A 749 21.76 17.97 15.38
N ASP A 750 22.16 18.72 16.39
CA ASP A 750 23.46 18.53 17.02
C ASP A 750 23.53 17.12 17.65
N ALA A 751 24.52 16.33 17.27
CA ALA A 751 24.60 14.92 17.67
C ALA A 751 24.76 14.74 19.19
N LYS A 752 25.40 15.70 19.87
CA LYS A 752 25.66 15.62 21.31
C LYS A 752 24.40 15.92 22.14
N SER A 753 23.66 16.96 21.76
CA SER A 753 22.54 17.48 22.56
C SER A 753 21.15 17.18 22.00
N GLY A 754 21.04 16.75 20.74
CA GLY A 754 19.78 16.58 20.02
C GLY A 754 19.07 17.90 19.70
N LYS A 755 19.69 19.05 19.99
CA LYS A 755 19.11 20.36 19.70
C LYS A 755 19.08 20.61 18.20
N THR A 756 18.02 21.29 17.75
CA THR A 756 17.88 21.70 16.36
C THR A 756 19.00 22.66 15.97
N VAL A 757 19.75 22.29 14.93
CA VAL A 757 20.69 23.17 14.23
C VAL A 757 19.98 23.81 13.03
N LEU A 758 19.28 22.99 12.25
CA LEU A 758 18.49 23.44 11.10
C LEU A 758 17.16 22.71 11.02
N GLN A 759 16.17 23.39 10.47
CA GLN A 759 14.86 22.84 10.16
C GLN A 759 14.40 23.38 8.81
N ASN A 760 13.80 22.50 8.00
CA ASN A 760 13.02 22.90 6.83
C ASN A 760 11.78 22.01 6.71
N THR A 761 10.78 22.44 5.94
CA THR A 761 9.65 21.60 5.56
C THR A 761 9.60 21.52 4.05
N PHE A 762 9.76 20.31 3.52
CA PHE A 762 9.56 20.04 2.12
C PHE A 762 8.06 19.84 1.87
N TYR A 763 7.44 20.87 1.29
CA TYR A 763 6.02 20.91 1.00
C TYR A 763 5.80 21.18 -0.49
N ASP A 764 4.87 20.46 -1.10
CA ASP A 764 4.44 20.73 -2.47
C ASP A 764 2.92 20.96 -2.46
N VAL A 765 2.52 22.25 -2.37
CA VAL A 765 1.14 22.61 -2.70
C VAL A 765 1.06 22.67 -4.22
N GLN A 766 0.23 21.81 -4.78
CA GLN A 766 -0.38 22.10 -6.08
C GLN A 766 -1.38 23.24 -5.89
N THR A 767 -0.91 24.48 -5.75
CA THR A 767 -1.76 25.69 -5.83
C THR A 767 -1.91 26.11 -7.29
N GLU A 768 -3.01 26.81 -7.59
CA GLU A 768 -3.28 27.41 -8.91
C GLU A 768 -2.18 28.36 -9.40
N GLU A 769 -1.32 28.84 -8.50
CA GLU A 769 -0.18 29.71 -8.80
C GLU A 769 0.96 28.99 -9.54
N ASN A 770 1.06 27.65 -9.44
CA ASN A 770 2.15 26.87 -10.02
C ASN A 770 1.83 26.28 -11.41
N LYS A 771 1.29 27.10 -12.32
CA LYS A 771 0.95 26.70 -13.72
C LYS A 771 2.16 26.14 -14.50
N GLU A 772 3.39 26.45 -14.10
CA GLU A 772 4.62 25.97 -14.75
C GLU A 772 4.93 24.47 -14.50
N HIS A 773 4.28 23.81 -13.54
CA HIS A 773 4.56 22.41 -13.19
C HIS A 773 3.96 21.38 -14.15
N PHE A 774 3.20 21.80 -15.16
CA PHE A 774 2.32 20.93 -15.96
C PHE A 774 2.80 20.62 -17.37
N THR A 775 4.03 21.00 -17.72
CA THR A 775 4.46 21.10 -19.13
C THR A 775 4.97 19.82 -19.77
N THR A 776 5.27 18.74 -19.02
CA THR A 776 5.90 17.53 -19.62
C THR A 776 5.40 16.18 -19.07
N HIS A 777 5.61 15.11 -19.84
CA HIS A 777 4.94 13.81 -19.71
C HIS A 777 5.23 13.02 -18.42
N SER A 778 6.17 13.44 -17.56
CA SER A 778 6.71 12.57 -16.50
C SER A 778 7.33 13.29 -15.29
N ILE A 779 7.05 14.58 -15.09
CA ILE A 779 7.71 15.39 -14.05
C ILE A 779 6.67 15.93 -13.09
N ASN A 780 6.32 15.13 -12.10
CA ASN A 780 5.64 15.65 -10.93
C ASN A 780 6.71 16.00 -9.89
N ARG A 781 6.69 17.25 -9.41
CA ARG A 781 7.57 17.69 -8.32
C ARG A 781 7.05 17.12 -7.00
N GLY A 782 7.89 17.07 -5.98
CA GLY A 782 7.57 16.46 -4.68
C GLY A 782 8.43 15.25 -4.34
N ALA A 783 8.14 14.63 -3.20
CA ALA A 783 8.89 13.50 -2.69
C ALA A 783 8.06 12.58 -1.80
N HIS A 784 8.51 11.34 -1.71
CA HIS A 784 8.32 10.50 -0.51
C HIS A 784 9.50 10.68 0.43
N THR A 785 9.26 10.46 1.72
CA THR A 785 10.38 10.25 2.64
C THR A 785 11.09 8.95 2.30
N ASP A 786 12.40 8.90 2.53
CA ASP A 786 13.20 7.69 2.47
C ASP A 786 14.49 7.89 3.30
N LEU A 787 15.36 6.88 3.34
CA LEU A 787 16.70 7.01 3.92
C LEU A 787 17.52 8.06 3.17
N LEU A 788 18.20 8.93 3.92
CA LEU A 788 19.08 9.94 3.35
C LEU A 788 20.42 9.33 2.94
N VAL A 789 20.91 9.80 1.78
CA VAL A 789 22.24 9.53 1.22
C VAL A 789 23.02 10.85 1.19
N SER A 790 24.33 10.80 1.36
CA SER A 790 25.21 11.96 1.21
C SER A 790 26.48 11.62 0.44
N ASP A 791 26.92 12.54 -0.43
CA ASP A 791 28.24 12.51 -1.07
C ASP A 791 29.26 13.39 -0.32
N GLY A 792 28.94 13.78 0.91
CA GLY A 792 29.69 14.73 1.74
C GLY A 792 29.33 16.20 1.47
N ARG A 793 28.80 16.53 0.29
CA ARG A 793 28.47 17.92 -0.11
C ARG A 793 26.97 18.19 -0.17
N TYR A 794 26.19 17.18 -0.53
CA TYR A 794 24.74 17.27 -0.69
C TYR A 794 24.06 16.09 -0.02
N LEU A 795 22.80 16.32 0.37
CA LEU A 795 21.90 15.28 0.83
C LEU A 795 20.99 14.87 -0.33
N TYR A 796 20.66 13.58 -0.38
CA TYR A 796 19.73 13.03 -1.36
C TYR A 796 18.60 12.27 -0.65
N MET A 797 17.36 12.57 -1.03
CA MET A 797 16.15 11.89 -0.58
C MET A 797 15.43 11.33 -1.81
N GLY A 798 15.70 10.06 -2.13
CA GLY A 798 15.29 9.44 -3.38
C GLY A 798 15.85 10.20 -4.58
N GLN A 799 14.96 10.82 -5.36
CA GLN A 799 15.32 11.63 -6.55
C GLN A 799 15.62 13.11 -6.24
N ASN A 800 15.51 13.55 -4.98
CA ASN A 800 15.61 14.96 -4.61
C ASN A 800 16.97 15.27 -3.99
N GLN A 801 17.61 16.35 -4.45
CA GLN A 801 18.87 16.85 -3.91
C GLN A 801 18.61 18.03 -2.97
N LEU A 802 19.35 18.10 -1.86
CA LEU A 802 19.36 19.21 -0.92
C LEU A 802 20.79 19.63 -0.60
N ASP A 803 20.99 20.91 -0.30
CA ASP A 803 22.24 21.33 0.36
C ASP A 803 22.25 20.90 1.84
N LEU A 804 23.41 20.96 2.50
CA LEU A 804 23.53 20.66 3.93
C LEU A 804 22.74 21.63 4.84
N ARG A 805 22.18 22.70 4.27
CA ARG A 805 21.25 23.61 4.95
C ARG A 805 19.78 23.20 4.77
N LEU A 806 19.55 21.97 4.30
CA LEU A 806 18.23 21.38 4.05
C LEU A 806 17.43 22.10 2.95
N LYS A 807 18.07 22.91 2.10
CA LYS A 807 17.39 23.60 1.00
C LYS A 807 17.38 22.74 -0.25
N PRO A 808 16.21 22.48 -0.87
CA PRO A 808 16.14 21.74 -2.12
C PRO A 808 16.94 22.42 -3.23
N ILE A 809 17.72 21.65 -3.97
CA ILE A 809 18.45 22.08 -5.15
C ILE A 809 17.68 21.63 -6.38
N ARG A 810 17.35 22.58 -7.25
CA ARG A 810 16.65 22.28 -8.50
C ARG A 810 17.62 21.66 -9.50
N ALA A 811 17.45 20.38 -9.78
CA ALA A 811 18.22 19.68 -10.80
C ALA A 811 17.87 20.21 -12.21
N ASN A 812 18.89 20.30 -13.08
CA ASN A 812 18.70 20.75 -14.46
C ASN A 812 18.05 19.65 -15.28
N LEU A 813 16.81 19.88 -15.72
CA LEU A 813 16.09 18.94 -16.56
C LEU A 813 16.68 18.92 -17.97
N VAL A 814 17.00 17.72 -18.44
CA VAL A 814 17.62 17.50 -19.77
C VAL A 814 16.71 16.73 -20.72
N SER A 815 15.53 16.27 -20.26
CA SER A 815 14.51 15.70 -21.15
C SER A 815 13.08 15.94 -20.64
N ARG A 816 12.10 15.86 -21.56
CA ARG A 816 10.64 15.92 -21.25
C ARG A 816 10.12 14.69 -20.46
N ALA A 817 10.98 13.69 -20.24
CA ALA A 817 10.65 12.47 -19.51
C ALA A 817 11.20 12.45 -18.07
N GLY A 818 11.62 13.62 -17.56
CA GLY A 818 12.04 13.79 -16.16
C GLY A 818 13.48 13.45 -15.87
N GLN A 819 14.31 13.33 -16.90
CA GLN A 819 15.74 13.19 -16.70
C GLN A 819 16.34 14.50 -16.20
N ALA A 820 17.18 14.42 -15.18
CA ALA A 820 17.86 15.57 -14.59
C ALA A 820 19.36 15.32 -14.40
N GLU A 821 20.19 16.35 -14.57
CA GLU A 821 21.61 16.31 -14.22
C GLU A 821 21.78 16.50 -12.70
N MET A 822 22.57 15.61 -12.08
CA MET A 822 22.82 15.57 -10.64
C MET A 822 24.25 15.07 -10.39
N PRO A 823 24.85 15.35 -9.21
CA PRO A 823 26.13 14.74 -8.85
C PRO A 823 26.02 13.20 -8.78
N LEU A 824 27.16 12.52 -8.77
CA LEU A 824 27.22 11.07 -8.64
C LEU A 824 26.72 10.67 -7.25
N HIS A 825 25.63 9.92 -7.19
CA HIS A 825 25.03 9.44 -5.94
C HIS A 825 24.26 8.14 -6.18
N LEU A 826 23.96 7.44 -5.09
CA LEU A 826 23.06 6.30 -5.11
C LEU A 826 21.61 6.78 -5.16
N GLY A 827 20.94 6.50 -6.27
CA GLY A 827 19.52 6.78 -6.48
C GLY A 827 18.68 5.51 -6.39
N VAL A 828 17.48 5.64 -5.84
CA VAL A 828 16.51 4.54 -5.73
C VAL A 828 15.14 4.98 -6.24
N SER A 829 14.49 4.13 -7.03
CA SER A 829 13.24 4.49 -7.70
C SER A 829 11.98 4.14 -6.92
N SER A 830 12.06 3.20 -5.99
CA SER A 830 10.94 2.80 -5.11
C SER A 830 11.27 2.90 -3.63
N GLY A 831 12.53 3.19 -3.28
CA GLY A 831 13.00 3.44 -1.93
C GLY A 831 13.83 2.29 -1.33
N PHE A 832 14.70 2.63 -0.38
CA PHE A 832 15.70 1.70 0.16
C PHE A 832 15.10 0.50 0.90
N LEU A 833 13.94 0.67 1.50
CA LEU A 833 13.26 -0.35 2.29
C LEU A 833 12.17 -1.11 1.49
N ASP A 834 12.10 -0.94 0.17
CA ASP A 834 11.20 -1.71 -0.69
C ASP A 834 11.75 -3.13 -0.94
N THR A 835 11.26 -4.09 -0.17
CA THR A 835 11.67 -5.50 -0.26
C THR A 835 10.91 -6.30 -1.32
N SER A 836 10.02 -5.66 -2.08
CA SER A 836 9.12 -6.38 -3.00
C SER A 836 9.82 -6.98 -4.23
N LEU A 837 11.04 -6.52 -4.54
CA LEU A 837 11.76 -6.80 -5.78
C LEU A 837 10.87 -6.60 -7.02
N HIS A 838 9.95 -5.61 -6.96
CA HIS A 838 9.09 -5.29 -8.08
C HIS A 838 9.95 -5.02 -9.32
N ASN A 839 9.57 -5.58 -10.47
CA ASN A 839 10.36 -5.55 -11.71
C ASN A 839 10.68 -4.15 -12.27
N ARG A 840 10.10 -3.09 -11.69
CA ARG A 840 10.38 -1.69 -12.02
C ARG A 840 11.07 -0.89 -10.91
N SER A 841 11.34 -1.51 -9.77
CA SER A 841 12.10 -0.95 -8.67
C SER A 841 13.59 -1.20 -8.90
N GLN A 842 14.38 -0.13 -9.04
CA GLN A 842 15.81 -0.22 -9.37
C GLN A 842 16.61 0.82 -8.59
N TRP A 843 17.84 0.43 -8.30
CA TRP A 843 18.89 1.24 -7.74
C TRP A 843 19.82 1.67 -8.87
N THR A 844 20.40 2.86 -8.77
CA THR A 844 21.18 3.50 -9.84
C THR A 844 22.37 4.25 -9.27
N TYR A 845 23.53 4.23 -9.94
CA TYR A 845 24.71 5.00 -9.52
C TYR A 845 25.42 5.66 -10.71
N TRP A 846 25.06 6.92 -11.02
CA TRP A 846 25.68 7.75 -12.08
C TRP A 846 25.25 9.22 -11.98
N ARG A 847 25.80 10.13 -12.81
CA ARG A 847 25.59 11.59 -12.75
C ARG A 847 24.29 12.09 -13.41
N SER A 848 23.17 11.42 -13.20
CA SER A 848 21.86 11.84 -13.71
C SER A 848 20.72 11.06 -13.05
N TRP A 849 19.60 11.72 -12.75
CA TRP A 849 18.36 10.99 -12.51
C TRP A 849 17.78 10.48 -13.84
N PRO A 850 17.53 9.16 -14.01
CA PRO A 850 17.04 8.62 -15.28
C PRO A 850 15.65 9.09 -15.67
N GLY A 851 14.77 9.45 -14.73
CA GLY A 851 13.35 9.65 -14.99
C GLY A 851 12.53 8.34 -15.03
N ALA A 852 11.20 8.48 -15.06
CA ALA A 852 10.24 7.41 -14.76
C ALA A 852 10.34 6.14 -15.63
N HIS A 853 10.79 6.27 -16.88
CA HIS A 853 10.79 5.18 -17.86
C HIS A 853 12.17 4.56 -18.12
N TYR A 854 13.22 5.06 -17.48
CA TYR A 854 14.60 4.72 -17.86
C TYR A 854 15.43 4.06 -16.76
N ALA A 855 15.02 4.14 -15.49
CA ALA A 855 15.74 3.47 -14.40
C ALA A 855 15.92 1.96 -14.69
N THR A 856 14.87 1.28 -15.17
CA THR A 856 14.88 -0.14 -15.54
C THR A 856 15.62 -0.48 -16.83
N ARG A 857 16.16 0.52 -17.52
CA ARG A 857 16.86 0.35 -18.80
C ARG A 857 18.28 0.88 -18.77
N ALA A 858 18.66 1.49 -17.65
CA ALA A 858 19.94 2.14 -17.55
C ALA A 858 21.04 1.10 -17.29
N PRO A 859 22.26 1.35 -17.78
CA PRO A 859 23.28 0.31 -17.74
C PRO A 859 23.78 -0.02 -16.33
N LYS A 860 24.03 1.00 -15.49
CA LYS A 860 24.44 0.87 -14.08
C LYS A 860 23.24 0.85 -13.12
N ALA A 861 22.19 0.12 -13.50
CA ALA A 861 20.99 -0.09 -12.70
C ALA A 861 20.81 -1.56 -12.33
N GLY A 862 20.30 -1.83 -11.14
CA GLY A 862 20.01 -3.19 -10.66
C GLY A 862 18.99 -3.19 -9.53
N GLN A 863 18.50 -4.35 -9.14
CA GLN A 863 17.60 -4.47 -7.98
C GLN A 863 18.33 -4.15 -6.67
N ILE A 864 19.65 -4.34 -6.64
CA ILE A 864 20.56 -3.90 -5.59
C ILE A 864 21.93 -3.62 -6.22
N LEU A 865 22.63 -2.60 -5.72
CA LEU A 865 23.96 -2.17 -6.16
C LEU A 865 24.88 -2.02 -4.95
N VAL A 866 26.20 -2.07 -5.15
CA VAL A 866 27.24 -1.58 -4.22
C VAL A 866 28.32 -0.88 -5.02
N PHE A 867 29.11 0.01 -4.43
CA PHE A 867 30.19 0.69 -5.16
C PHE A 867 31.40 0.97 -4.27
N ASP A 868 32.59 0.75 -4.81
CA ASP A 868 33.85 1.25 -4.24
C ASP A 868 34.25 2.55 -4.95
N ASP A 869 35.46 3.05 -4.69
CA ASP A 869 35.93 4.34 -5.21
C ASP A 869 35.96 4.38 -6.75
N ASP A 870 36.24 3.24 -7.38
CA ASP A 870 36.46 3.15 -8.84
C ASP A 870 35.33 2.45 -9.58
N ARG A 871 34.57 1.57 -8.90
CA ARG A 871 33.67 0.61 -9.55
C ARG A 871 32.32 0.52 -8.87
N THR A 872 31.30 0.35 -9.71
CA THR A 872 29.94 -0.02 -9.32
C THR A 872 29.71 -1.49 -9.62
N TYR A 873 29.14 -2.23 -8.69
CA TYR A 873 28.71 -3.61 -8.85
C TYR A 873 27.21 -3.72 -8.66
N GLY A 874 26.57 -4.63 -9.39
CA GLY A 874 25.13 -4.75 -9.33
C GLY A 874 24.60 -6.05 -9.88
N ILE A 875 23.39 -6.40 -9.45
CA ILE A 875 22.66 -7.54 -10.00
C ILE A 875 21.34 -7.10 -10.63
N LYS A 876 21.12 -7.59 -11.86
CA LYS A 876 19.87 -7.47 -12.60
C LYS A 876 19.15 -8.81 -12.54
N ILE A 877 17.98 -8.80 -11.92
CA ILE A 877 17.11 -9.97 -11.79
C ILE A 877 16.14 -10.00 -12.95
N PHE A 878 16.09 -11.15 -13.62
CA PHE A 878 15.18 -11.41 -14.73
C PHE A 878 14.26 -12.57 -14.35
N ASP A 879 12.96 -12.29 -14.30
CA ASP A 879 11.96 -13.35 -14.20
C ASP A 879 11.59 -13.81 -15.62
N HIS A 880 11.38 -15.13 -15.81
CA HIS A 880 11.00 -15.65 -17.13
C HIS A 880 9.71 -14.98 -17.61
N LEU A 881 9.74 -14.52 -18.86
CA LEU A 881 8.54 -14.21 -19.62
C LEU A 881 8.14 -15.49 -20.38
N PRO A 882 6.84 -15.79 -20.54
CA PRO A 882 6.41 -17.00 -21.23
C PRO A 882 7.08 -17.10 -22.62
N ALA A 883 7.94 -18.10 -22.77
CA ALA A 883 8.54 -18.48 -24.03
C ALA A 883 7.45 -19.08 -24.91
N ASN A 884 6.93 -18.26 -25.83
CA ASN A 884 5.80 -18.56 -26.70
C ASN A 884 4.47 -18.79 -25.95
N ASP A 885 3.38 -18.28 -26.51
CA ASP A 885 2.09 -18.84 -26.14
C ASP A 885 1.96 -20.27 -26.70
N GLU A 886 0.97 -21.04 -26.23
CA GLU A 886 0.61 -22.38 -26.72
C GLU A 886 0.38 -22.46 -28.26
N ARG A 887 0.51 -21.34 -28.98
CA ARG A 887 0.38 -21.23 -30.43
C ARG A 887 1.73 -21.05 -31.15
N GLY A 888 2.85 -21.18 -30.44
CA GLY A 888 4.19 -21.11 -31.03
C GLY A 888 4.57 -19.75 -31.61
N GLN A 889 3.87 -18.66 -31.25
CA GLN A 889 4.17 -17.34 -31.80
C GLN A 889 5.25 -16.61 -31.00
N LYS A 890 6.31 -16.18 -31.70
CA LYS A 890 7.35 -15.31 -31.15
C LYS A 890 6.73 -14.01 -30.58
N PRO A 891 7.03 -13.62 -29.32
CA PRO A 891 6.45 -12.44 -28.65
C PRO A 891 6.59 -11.11 -29.40
N ASN A 892 7.62 -10.97 -30.25
CA ASN A 892 7.96 -9.71 -30.94
C ASN A 892 6.93 -9.24 -31.98
N LYS A 893 5.88 -10.01 -32.30
CA LYS A 893 4.88 -9.64 -33.32
C LYS A 893 3.58 -9.04 -32.76
N ARG A 894 3.43 -8.85 -31.45
CA ARG A 894 2.22 -8.21 -30.87
C ARG A 894 2.41 -6.71 -30.63
N PRO A 895 1.53 -5.83 -31.15
CA PRO A 895 1.44 -4.45 -30.71
C PRO A 895 0.87 -4.42 -29.28
N GLY A 896 1.64 -3.95 -28.30
CA GLY A 896 1.17 -3.73 -26.92
C GLY A 896 1.86 -4.54 -25.83
N VAL A 897 2.58 -5.61 -26.18
CA VAL A 897 3.60 -6.16 -25.28
C VAL A 897 4.80 -5.23 -25.43
N TRP A 898 5.13 -4.47 -24.39
CA TRP A 898 6.27 -3.56 -24.44
C TRP A 898 7.49 -4.36 -24.92
N PRO A 899 8.09 -4.00 -26.08
CA PRO A 899 9.12 -4.80 -26.71
C PRO A 899 10.28 -4.94 -25.72
N ARG A 900 10.71 -6.19 -25.50
CA ARG A 900 11.87 -6.63 -24.72
C ARG A 900 12.45 -5.51 -23.84
N MET A 901 12.30 -5.60 -22.52
CA MET A 901 13.29 -5.02 -21.61
C MET A 901 14.64 -5.77 -21.77
N ASN A 902 15.15 -5.79 -23.01
CA ASN A 902 16.49 -6.22 -23.39
C ASN A 902 17.41 -5.19 -22.75
N LEU A 903 17.91 -5.54 -21.57
CA LEU A 903 18.70 -4.71 -20.67
C LEU A 903 20.15 -4.52 -21.14
N SER A 904 20.48 -5.06 -22.31
CA SER A 904 21.66 -4.74 -23.10
C SER A 904 21.38 -5.17 -24.53
N ARG A 905 21.97 -4.49 -25.52
CA ARG A 905 22.40 -5.20 -26.74
C ARG A 905 23.69 -5.95 -26.35
N SER A 906 23.55 -7.01 -25.57
CA SER A 906 24.44 -8.18 -25.62
C SER A 906 23.64 -9.32 -26.25
N PRO A 907 24.29 -10.26 -26.96
CA PRO A 907 23.83 -10.74 -28.25
C PRO A 907 22.44 -11.36 -28.21
N ALA A 908 21.68 -11.14 -29.27
CA ALA A 908 20.42 -11.81 -29.55
C ALA A 908 20.56 -13.35 -29.79
N ASP A 909 21.70 -13.93 -29.39
CA ASP A 909 22.16 -15.28 -29.71
C ASP A 909 22.55 -16.12 -28.48
N SER A 910 22.53 -15.61 -27.24
CA SER A 910 22.71 -16.49 -26.07
C SER A 910 21.38 -17.13 -25.70
N SER A 911 21.29 -18.44 -25.90
CA SER A 911 20.27 -19.34 -25.37
C SER A 911 20.25 -19.44 -23.84
N GLU A 912 20.95 -18.57 -23.12
CA GLU A 912 21.16 -18.65 -21.67
C GLU A 912 20.28 -17.60 -20.96
N GLU A 913 19.22 -18.08 -20.29
CA GLU A 913 18.35 -17.31 -19.40
C GLU A 913 18.99 -17.24 -17.99
N GLY A 914 19.07 -16.06 -17.35
CA GLY A 914 19.61 -15.95 -15.99
C GLY A 914 19.74 -14.52 -15.43
N ASN A 915 20.00 -14.40 -14.13
CA ASN A 915 20.27 -13.11 -13.48
C ASN A 915 21.67 -12.64 -13.89
N VAL A 916 21.85 -11.33 -14.12
CA VAL A 916 23.12 -10.77 -14.59
C VAL A 916 23.78 -10.00 -13.47
N LEU A 917 24.96 -10.46 -13.03
CA LEU A 917 25.85 -9.71 -12.16
C LEU A 917 26.86 -8.95 -13.00
N PHE A 918 27.18 -7.71 -12.64
CA PHE A 918 28.11 -6.87 -13.40
C PHE A 918 29.01 -6.05 -12.49
N ALA A 919 30.16 -5.63 -13.06
CA ALA A 919 30.92 -4.47 -12.60
C ALA A 919 31.07 -3.44 -13.72
N ASP A 920 31.05 -2.16 -13.34
CA ASP A 920 31.27 -1.04 -14.24
C ASP A 920 32.15 0.01 -13.59
N ALA A 921 32.87 0.79 -14.39
CA ALA A 921 33.62 1.92 -13.88
C ALA A 921 32.67 3.05 -13.46
N ASN A 922 32.99 3.73 -12.35
CA ASN A 922 32.19 4.83 -11.83
C ASN A 922 32.10 5.99 -12.84
N ASP A 923 33.13 6.19 -13.67
CA ASP A 923 33.20 7.21 -14.72
C ASP A 923 32.45 6.84 -16.03
N ASN A 924 31.94 5.61 -16.16
CA ASN A 924 31.26 5.13 -17.36
C ASN A 924 29.78 5.58 -17.38
N GLU A 925 29.56 6.81 -17.82
CA GLU A 925 28.22 7.40 -17.92
C GLU A 925 27.41 6.84 -19.12
N PRO A 926 26.05 6.83 -19.05
CA PRO A 926 25.22 6.49 -20.20
C PRO A 926 25.35 7.52 -21.33
N ARG A 927 25.19 7.09 -22.59
CA ARG A 927 25.22 8.04 -23.72
C ARG A 927 24.10 9.07 -23.59
N LYS A 928 24.46 10.36 -23.61
CA LYS A 928 23.47 11.46 -23.59
C LYS A 928 22.52 11.34 -24.79
N PRO A 929 21.20 11.50 -24.61
CA PRO A 929 20.28 11.57 -25.74
C PRO A 929 20.57 12.85 -26.54
N GLY A 930 20.61 12.74 -27.88
CA GLY A 930 20.69 13.93 -28.73
C GLY A 930 19.43 14.80 -28.61
N PRO A 931 19.52 16.11 -28.88
CA PRO A 931 18.34 16.98 -28.95
C PRO A 931 17.40 16.42 -30.04
N PHE A 932 16.11 16.29 -29.74
CA PHE A 932 15.04 15.78 -30.62
C PHE A 932 14.80 14.26 -30.76
N ARG A 933 15.49 13.36 -30.05
CA ARG A 933 15.04 11.94 -30.06
C ARG A 933 13.85 11.71 -29.12
N GLU A 934 12.73 11.24 -29.69
CA GLU A 934 11.64 10.62 -28.92
C GLU A 934 12.16 9.44 -28.09
N LEU A 935 11.68 9.36 -26.86
CA LEU A 935 11.78 8.23 -25.92
C LEU A 935 12.94 7.22 -26.14
N GLY A 936 14.10 7.45 -25.51
CA GLY A 936 14.92 6.33 -24.99
C GLY A 936 15.95 5.63 -25.88
N GLY A 937 16.57 6.31 -26.83
CA GLY A 937 17.67 5.74 -27.62
C GLY A 937 19.05 5.73 -26.93
N GLY A 938 19.47 6.83 -26.29
CA GLY A 938 20.83 6.99 -25.74
C GLY A 938 21.09 6.20 -24.44
N PHE A 939 20.05 6.06 -23.59
CA PHE A 939 20.15 5.43 -22.28
C PHE A 939 20.30 3.91 -22.26
N ARG A 940 20.09 3.25 -23.41
CA ARG A 940 20.22 1.78 -23.50
C ARG A 940 21.67 1.33 -23.67
N THR A 941 22.59 2.28 -23.79
CA THR A 941 23.97 2.00 -24.18
C THR A 941 24.93 2.80 -23.33
N ARG A 942 25.93 2.10 -22.78
CA ARG A 942 27.06 2.68 -22.07
C ARG A 942 27.97 3.44 -23.06
N LEU A 943 28.78 4.37 -22.55
CA LEU A 943 29.86 4.96 -23.35
C LEU A 943 30.94 3.92 -23.66
N LYS A 944 31.34 3.15 -22.65
CA LYS A 944 32.28 2.02 -22.72
C LYS A 944 31.59 0.72 -22.31
N PRO A 945 32.01 -0.48 -22.73
CA PRO A 945 31.49 -1.74 -22.18
C PRO A 945 31.62 -1.80 -20.64
N ALA A 946 30.83 -2.66 -19.99
CA ALA A 946 31.05 -3.01 -18.58
C ALA A 946 32.47 -3.59 -18.40
N LEU A 947 33.03 -3.49 -17.20
CA LEU A 947 34.32 -4.12 -16.89
C LEU A 947 34.22 -5.64 -17.02
N TRP A 948 33.12 -6.21 -16.50
CA TRP A 948 32.72 -7.58 -16.72
C TRP A 948 31.21 -7.74 -16.46
N GLU A 949 30.62 -8.77 -17.06
CA GLU A 949 29.25 -9.24 -16.81
C GLU A 949 29.30 -10.78 -16.73
N THR A 950 28.59 -11.36 -15.76
CA THR A 950 28.50 -12.81 -15.59
C THR A 950 27.05 -13.21 -15.27
N ILE A 951 26.67 -14.42 -15.71
CA ILE A 951 25.39 -15.00 -15.33
C ILE A 951 25.54 -15.55 -13.91
N ALA A 952 24.66 -15.11 -13.02
CA ALA A 952 24.66 -15.52 -11.63
C ALA A 952 23.47 -16.44 -11.36
N ALA A 953 23.73 -17.63 -10.80
CA ALA A 953 22.72 -18.61 -10.40
C ALA A 953 21.95 -18.22 -9.12
N ILE A 954 21.86 -16.91 -8.84
CA ILE A 954 21.32 -16.35 -7.61
C ILE A 954 20.39 -15.17 -7.92
N ARG A 955 19.25 -15.14 -7.25
CA ARG A 955 18.36 -13.97 -7.15
C ARG A 955 18.86 -13.13 -5.98
N GLY A 956 19.86 -12.29 -6.25
CA GLY A 956 20.57 -11.51 -5.23
C GLY A 956 19.65 -10.54 -4.48
N LYS A 957 19.71 -10.58 -3.16
CA LYS A 957 18.91 -9.73 -2.24
C LYS A 957 19.77 -8.85 -1.34
N ALA A 958 21.03 -9.22 -1.12
CA ALA A 958 21.98 -8.48 -0.31
C ALA A 958 23.36 -8.52 -0.96
N MET A 959 24.09 -7.40 -0.91
CA MET A 959 25.43 -7.28 -1.50
C MET A 959 26.31 -6.42 -0.61
N ALA A 960 27.60 -6.77 -0.55
CA ALA A 960 28.65 -5.94 0.05
C ALA A 960 29.93 -6.08 -0.78
N VAL A 961 30.67 -5.00 -0.99
CA VAL A 961 32.01 -5.05 -1.58
C VAL A 961 33.05 -4.81 -0.51
N THR A 962 34.12 -5.58 -0.54
CA THR A 962 35.24 -5.47 0.39
C THR A 962 36.50 -5.08 -0.37
N ARG A 963 37.63 -4.98 0.34
CA ARG A 963 38.91 -4.69 -0.30
C ARG A 963 39.30 -5.72 -1.35
N ASN A 964 39.00 -7.01 -1.14
CA ASN A 964 39.43 -8.10 -2.01
C ASN A 964 38.31 -8.80 -2.79
N CYS A 965 37.05 -8.73 -2.36
CA CYS A 965 35.98 -9.48 -3.02
C CYS A 965 34.62 -8.76 -2.99
N LEU A 966 33.72 -9.21 -3.86
CA LEU A 966 32.30 -8.87 -3.86
C LEU A 966 31.53 -10.03 -3.22
N VAL A 967 30.65 -9.72 -2.27
CA VAL A 967 29.74 -10.69 -1.65
C VAL A 967 28.34 -10.48 -2.20
N VAL A 968 27.68 -11.57 -2.60
CA VAL A 968 26.29 -11.59 -3.06
C VAL A 968 25.55 -12.71 -2.34
N ALA A 969 24.43 -12.39 -1.71
CA ALA A 969 23.58 -13.38 -1.05
C ALA A 969 22.12 -13.22 -1.46
N GLY A 970 21.37 -14.34 -1.50
CA GLY A 970 20.03 -14.36 -2.08
C GLY A 970 19.43 -15.76 -2.15
N SER A 971 18.38 -15.91 -2.94
CA SER A 971 17.73 -17.20 -3.21
C SER A 971 18.32 -17.81 -4.49
N PRO A 972 18.35 -19.13 -4.67
CA PRO A 972 18.76 -19.75 -5.92
C PRO A 972 17.90 -19.27 -7.09
N SER A 973 18.49 -19.17 -8.29
CA SER A 973 17.76 -18.75 -9.50
C SER A 973 16.87 -19.86 -10.07
N GLU A 974 17.14 -21.12 -9.74
CA GLU A 974 16.44 -22.29 -10.25
C GLU A 974 14.92 -22.24 -9.98
N PHE A 975 14.12 -22.78 -10.89
CA PHE A 975 12.67 -22.85 -10.74
C PHE A 975 12.26 -24.26 -10.33
N ASP A 976 11.78 -24.42 -9.10
CA ASP A 976 11.24 -25.68 -8.61
C ASP A 976 9.82 -25.90 -9.16
N THR A 977 9.61 -26.97 -9.93
CA THR A 977 8.31 -27.30 -10.50
C THR A 977 7.31 -27.82 -9.47
N ASN A 978 7.79 -28.38 -8.36
CA ASN A 978 6.94 -28.90 -7.28
C ASN A 978 6.53 -27.77 -6.31
N ASP A 979 7.38 -26.76 -6.16
CA ASP A 979 7.09 -25.55 -5.39
C ASP A 979 7.50 -24.25 -6.13
N PRO A 980 6.72 -23.82 -7.12
CA PRO A 980 7.07 -22.70 -8.00
C PRO A 980 7.14 -21.35 -7.28
N LEU A 981 6.58 -21.25 -6.07
CA LEU A 981 6.59 -20.03 -5.26
C LEU A 981 7.82 -19.93 -4.34
N ALA A 982 8.53 -21.03 -4.09
CA ALA A 982 9.54 -21.11 -3.03
C ALA A 982 10.57 -19.97 -3.10
N LYS A 983 11.17 -19.73 -4.27
CA LYS A 983 12.20 -18.68 -4.44
C LYS A 983 11.68 -17.25 -4.34
N TYR A 984 10.38 -17.04 -4.58
CA TYR A 984 9.75 -15.72 -4.53
C TYR A 984 9.26 -15.37 -3.13
N GLU A 985 8.97 -16.39 -2.32
CA GLU A 985 8.51 -16.29 -0.94
C GLU A 985 9.62 -16.58 0.07
N ASP A 986 10.87 -16.67 -0.40
CA ASP A 986 12.06 -16.94 0.40
C ASP A 986 11.98 -18.25 1.22
N ARG A 987 11.29 -19.26 0.69
CA ARG A 987 11.12 -20.59 1.30
C ARG A 987 12.17 -21.62 0.84
N THR A 988 13.18 -21.19 0.10
CA THR A 988 14.32 -22.02 -0.33
C THR A 988 15.46 -21.98 0.69
N GLN A 989 16.50 -22.80 0.50
CA GLN A 989 17.81 -22.49 1.06
C GLN A 989 18.34 -21.18 0.46
N GLY A 990 19.18 -20.46 1.21
CA GLY A 990 19.90 -19.30 0.69
C GLY A 990 21.16 -19.74 -0.05
N VAL A 991 21.71 -18.83 -0.85
CA VAL A 991 23.03 -19.00 -1.49
C VAL A 991 23.89 -17.81 -1.11
N LEU A 992 25.15 -18.08 -0.74
CA LEU A 992 26.20 -17.08 -0.53
C LEU A 992 27.28 -17.27 -1.59
N MET A 993 27.54 -16.22 -2.36
CA MET A 993 28.62 -16.17 -3.34
C MET A 993 29.65 -15.12 -2.92
N VAL A 994 30.92 -15.51 -2.91
CA VAL A 994 32.08 -14.61 -2.83
C VAL A 994 32.72 -14.59 -4.20
N ILE A 995 32.91 -13.40 -4.75
CA ILE A 995 33.25 -13.18 -6.16
C ILE A 995 34.50 -12.32 -6.22
N ASP A 996 35.43 -12.68 -7.09
CA ASP A 996 36.57 -11.83 -7.39
C ASP A 996 36.05 -10.57 -8.09
N LYS A 997 36.25 -9.43 -7.44
CA LYS A 997 35.71 -8.16 -7.93
C LYS A 997 36.41 -7.66 -9.21
N THR A 998 37.53 -8.27 -9.59
CA THR A 998 38.30 -7.89 -10.77
C THR A 998 37.83 -8.54 -12.06
N ASP A 999 37.44 -9.81 -12.01
CA ASP A 999 37.04 -10.57 -13.21
C ASP A 999 35.64 -11.20 -13.13
N GLY A 1000 34.97 -11.08 -11.98
CA GLY A 1000 33.60 -11.58 -11.78
C GLY A 1000 33.52 -13.08 -11.56
N LYS A 1001 34.63 -13.80 -11.39
CA LYS A 1001 34.62 -15.25 -11.12
C LYS A 1001 34.27 -15.54 -9.66
N ALA A 1002 33.48 -16.58 -9.45
CA ALA A 1002 33.18 -17.07 -8.10
C ALA A 1002 34.45 -17.66 -7.45
N ILE A 1003 34.78 -17.16 -6.26
CA ILE A 1003 35.83 -17.69 -5.36
C ILE A 1003 35.23 -18.78 -4.47
N LEU A 1004 34.02 -18.52 -3.96
CA LEU A 1004 33.28 -19.41 -3.07
C LEU A 1004 31.79 -19.34 -3.42
N GLU A 1005 31.14 -20.49 -3.45
CA GLU A 1005 29.69 -20.62 -3.46
C GLU A 1005 29.29 -21.62 -2.38
N THR A 1006 28.45 -21.20 -1.45
CA THR A 1006 28.06 -22.03 -0.31
C THR A 1006 26.57 -21.85 0.01
N PRO A 1007 25.83 -22.93 0.33
CA PRO A 1007 24.44 -22.83 0.73
C PRO A 1007 24.32 -22.20 2.12
N MET A 1008 23.19 -21.54 2.35
CA MET A 1008 22.77 -21.01 3.65
C MET A 1008 21.47 -21.68 4.09
N ASP A 1009 21.23 -21.75 5.40
CA ASP A 1009 19.97 -22.24 5.96
C ASP A 1009 18.77 -21.51 5.34
N HIS A 1010 18.85 -20.19 5.19
CA HIS A 1010 17.81 -19.32 4.65
C HIS A 1010 18.40 -18.16 3.81
N PRO A 1011 17.65 -17.62 2.83
CA PRO A 1011 18.06 -16.42 2.10
C PRO A 1011 18.18 -15.21 3.05
N PRO A 1012 19.06 -14.24 2.74
CA PRO A 1012 19.16 -13.03 3.54
C PRO A 1012 17.85 -12.22 3.49
N VAL A 1013 17.61 -11.42 4.55
CA VAL A 1013 16.68 -10.29 4.43
C VAL A 1013 17.21 -9.34 3.34
N PHE A 1014 16.33 -8.54 2.74
CA PHE A 1014 16.77 -7.57 1.73
C PHE A 1014 17.84 -6.63 2.34
N ASP A 1015 18.98 -6.53 1.66
CA ASP A 1015 20.16 -5.77 2.09
C ASP A 1015 20.75 -6.20 3.45
N GLY A 1016 20.52 -7.45 3.86
CA GLY A 1016 20.89 -8.00 5.18
C GLY A 1016 22.36 -8.42 5.36
N VAL A 1017 23.30 -7.89 4.57
CA VAL A 1017 24.71 -8.30 4.62
C VAL A 1017 25.59 -7.12 5.04
N ALA A 1018 26.56 -7.37 5.92
CA ALA A 1018 27.60 -6.42 6.30
C ALA A 1018 28.96 -7.13 6.45
N ALA A 1019 30.03 -6.47 6.04
CA ALA A 1019 31.39 -6.99 6.18
C ALA A 1019 32.21 -6.06 7.08
N ALA A 1020 32.71 -6.57 8.20
CA ALA A 1020 33.44 -5.77 9.18
C ALA A 1020 34.50 -6.61 9.88
N ASN A 1021 35.65 -6.01 10.20
CA ASN A 1021 36.71 -6.61 11.03
C ASN A 1021 37.15 -8.02 10.59
N GLY A 1022 37.21 -8.25 9.27
CA GLY A 1022 37.59 -9.53 8.65
C GLY A 1022 36.49 -10.59 8.63
N LYS A 1023 35.28 -10.23 9.07
CA LYS A 1023 34.13 -11.12 9.23
C LYS A 1023 32.98 -10.67 8.33
N LEU A 1024 32.11 -11.63 8.02
CA LEU A 1024 30.87 -11.40 7.29
C LEU A 1024 29.66 -11.66 8.22
N PHE A 1025 28.73 -10.71 8.26
CA PHE A 1025 27.52 -10.79 9.06
C PHE A 1025 26.31 -10.85 8.13
N ILE A 1026 25.40 -11.80 8.39
CA ILE A 1026 24.23 -12.01 7.54
C ILE A 1026 22.96 -12.16 8.38
N ALA A 1027 22.03 -11.22 8.20
CA ALA A 1027 20.67 -11.30 8.70
C ALA A 1027 19.77 -12.00 7.66
N ASP A 1028 19.03 -13.02 8.08
CA ASP A 1028 18.20 -13.85 7.19
C ASP A 1028 16.70 -13.79 7.48
N VAL A 1029 15.90 -14.30 6.54
CA VAL A 1029 14.43 -14.28 6.61
C VAL A 1029 13.86 -15.16 7.72
N SER A 1030 14.68 -15.96 8.40
CA SER A 1030 14.28 -16.74 9.59
C SER A 1030 14.40 -15.94 10.88
N ASN A 1031 14.71 -14.65 10.80
CA ASN A 1031 14.99 -13.77 11.92
C ASN A 1031 16.27 -14.13 12.66
N THR A 1032 17.27 -14.63 11.94
CA THR A 1032 18.57 -15.02 12.48
C THR A 1032 19.67 -14.09 11.96
N ILE A 1033 20.60 -13.70 12.84
CA ILE A 1033 21.88 -13.07 12.48
C ILE A 1033 23.00 -14.09 12.67
N SER A 1034 23.89 -14.20 11.68
CA SER A 1034 25.04 -15.10 11.71
C SER A 1034 26.33 -14.34 11.43
N CYS A 1035 27.44 -14.81 12.03
CA CYS A 1035 28.78 -14.32 11.77
C CYS A 1035 29.64 -15.40 11.14
N TRP A 1036 30.40 -15.03 10.12
CA TRP A 1036 31.24 -15.90 9.31
C TRP A 1036 32.67 -15.39 9.26
N ASN A 1037 33.62 -16.29 9.43
CA ASN A 1037 35.07 -16.02 9.38
C ASN A 1037 35.81 -17.31 8.98
N GLU A 1038 37.14 -17.30 8.89
CA GLU A 1038 37.99 -18.45 8.48
C GLU A 1038 37.68 -19.78 9.19
#